data_AF-A0A9W2YB90-F1
#
_entry.id   AF-A0A9W2YB90-F1
#
_cell.length_a   1.000
_cell.length_b   1.000
_cell.length_c   1.000
_cell.angle_alpha   90.00
_cell.angle_beta   90.00
_cell.angle_gamma   90.00
#
_symmetry.space_group_name_H-M   'P 1'
#
loop_
_entity.id
_entity.type
_entity.pdbx_description
1 polymer ?
#
loop_
_entity_poly.entity_id
_entity_poly.type
_entity_poly.pdbx_seq_one_letter_code
_entity_poly.pdbx_strand_id
1 'polypeptide(L)'
;MLRRLRVFFPFLVFYVLLEEKAIGLIPDVSKLDLGDLPGRLEDHHSVSYLLLPHIYRAFLHSESADWLAGNSSVSVACRSTLSQYYAGLLNKETWAWKMYDSMGKQSSGVLFGATTWTGNYEECFNVRSTTCQGDCHNKNLSPHFCSVHMTQAPWLSKLVSNLQLPFPVPSSPFIVDVCVPTNCSKQDITTIVTEFLRLENSSLENTTASIQVKSVLCHERGDVLIDTPAIICIFILCTILLMVILGTSYDINKRRKKLRVKHGPEITIGYENNTDSFGILRILVTPRRKSRRRGTLSSSETLEHDKTKNANTDKTVTLVNKVPVEDNHKSILGTSPLHSDLQDIPEDIEMRETTDLVPHTNLHSEESVPDEDANSVTSSNMEIPPTPIERKSVSLTPRINRQHSIIEVRPSHRSKKLTSSENILTDFLLSFSFRKNTRHILADGSADTLFCLNGIRVLSIAWIVLGNVYGTMFWNPDIVDNYLSAVKMTQTLWMQMVINTTLAADSFFVLSGTLGAYNFLKIKTKAGKHKQTDWRKIMSLKEYFFMIVHRLIRIFPCYAVLLMLGTNLMPFMGDGPRWSHEIENVKICKKNWWTNVLFINNLYDPDNMCLPHTYYLANDFQFFIMAPLVMIPLLIKPRLGFALIGMFLTLQIVVVSVLNEGINGNVLKLRLNEYWSLIYVKPYSRIGVYCIGLGLGYLLFNCDRQMKFRKMFLYCGWIVSCVILFLLPYITYLENREGGQQWTGTQTAIYEAFSRPAWALALSWVIFCCSTGQGAFVGKFLSWNVFLPLCRITYGVFLLHPILIHVVIESAHNNFYLNLGELVYTYIALFVCSYGLAFLLISCVECPFVAFESHIRLRFKKWMSERKLHNLLE
;
A
#
# COMPACT_ATOMS: atom_id res chain seq x y z
N MET A 1 23.61 -3.33 -5.93
CA MET A 1 22.73 -2.76 -4.88
C MET A 1 23.50 -2.47 -3.60
N LEU A 2 23.96 -3.48 -2.85
CA LEU A 2 24.52 -3.37 -1.49
C LEU A 2 25.48 -2.18 -1.24
N ARG A 3 26.49 -1.94 -2.10
CA ARG A 3 27.42 -0.80 -1.94
C ARG A 3 26.77 0.60 -1.87
N ARG A 4 25.50 0.78 -2.28
CA ARG A 4 24.75 2.05 -2.17
C ARG A 4 23.75 2.11 -1.00
N LEU A 5 23.52 1.01 -0.26
CA LEU A 5 22.70 1.04 0.97
C LEU A 5 23.40 1.74 2.14
N ARG A 6 24.73 1.91 2.09
CA ARG A 6 25.53 2.69 3.04
C ARG A 6 25.12 4.17 3.18
N VAL A 7 24.21 4.69 2.34
CA VAL A 7 23.65 6.05 2.45
C VAL A 7 22.34 6.08 3.26
N PHE A 8 21.64 4.95 3.42
CA PHE A 8 20.51 4.83 4.35
C PHE A 8 20.97 4.59 5.79
N PHE A 9 22.09 3.88 5.97
CA PHE A 9 22.60 3.55 7.30
C PHE A 9 22.81 4.78 8.19
N PRO A 10 23.37 5.92 7.71
CA PRO A 10 23.48 7.14 8.51
C PRO A 10 22.14 7.75 8.96
N PHE A 11 21.03 7.56 8.22
CA PHE A 11 19.72 8.05 8.66
C PHE A 11 19.11 7.16 9.75
N LEU A 12 19.30 5.84 9.64
CA LEU A 12 18.91 4.90 10.69
C LEU A 12 19.78 5.08 11.95
N VAL A 13 21.10 5.26 11.76
CA VAL A 13 22.06 5.50 12.83
C VAL A 13 21.91 6.89 13.45
N PHE A 14 21.46 7.92 12.73
CA PHE A 14 21.10 9.20 13.37
C PHE A 14 19.84 9.09 14.24
N TYR A 15 18.94 8.16 13.92
CA TYR A 15 17.79 7.80 14.76
C TYR A 15 18.25 7.02 16.02
N VAL A 16 19.14 6.05 15.86
CA VAL A 16 19.74 5.27 16.98
C VAL A 16 20.72 6.10 17.85
N LEU A 17 21.40 7.10 17.29
CA LEU A 17 22.24 8.04 18.06
C LEU A 17 21.43 9.12 18.78
N LEU A 18 20.16 9.34 18.39
CA LEU A 18 19.19 10.03 19.24
C LEU A 18 18.73 9.11 20.38
N GLU A 19 18.65 7.81 20.16
CA GLU A 19 18.29 6.78 21.15
C GLU A 19 19.30 6.75 22.31
N GLU A 20 20.62 6.73 22.06
CA GLU A 20 21.65 6.79 23.12
C GLU A 20 21.53 8.03 24.04
N LYS A 21 20.93 9.14 23.58
CA LYS A 21 20.65 10.32 24.41
C LYS A 21 19.22 10.39 24.93
N ALA A 22 18.28 9.63 24.36
CA ALA A 22 16.90 9.51 24.82
C ALA A 22 16.73 8.44 25.92
N ILE A 23 17.63 7.45 25.99
CA ILE A 23 17.63 6.42 27.06
C ILE A 23 17.80 7.05 28.46
N GLY A 24 18.42 8.23 28.57
CA GLY A 24 18.50 9.02 29.80
C GLY A 24 17.24 9.85 30.14
N LEU A 25 16.15 9.73 29.36
CA LEU A 25 14.90 10.50 29.52
C LEU A 25 13.69 9.63 29.89
N ILE A 26 13.93 8.49 30.56
CA ILE A 26 12.89 7.80 31.35
C ILE A 26 12.88 8.48 32.73
N PRO A 27 11.88 9.32 33.08
CA PRO A 27 11.75 9.82 34.44
C PRO A 27 11.43 8.65 35.38
N ASP A 28 12.25 8.48 36.42
CA ASP A 28 12.08 7.41 37.39
C ASP A 28 10.68 7.47 38.03
N VAL A 29 9.98 6.34 38.01
CA VAL A 29 8.62 6.19 38.52
C VAL A 29 8.61 6.27 40.05
N SER A 30 9.76 6.13 40.70
CA SER A 30 9.96 6.47 42.12
C SER A 30 9.58 7.92 42.47
N LYS A 31 9.47 8.81 41.48
CA LYS A 31 9.07 10.22 41.63
C LYS A 31 7.58 10.48 41.42
N LEU A 32 6.74 9.45 41.20
CA LEU A 32 5.32 9.60 41.50
C LEU A 32 5.18 9.58 43.02
N ASP A 33 4.92 10.75 43.61
CA ASP A 33 4.82 10.89 45.05
C ASP A 33 3.50 10.24 45.55
N LEU A 34 3.60 8.98 45.96
CA LEU A 34 2.47 8.18 46.44
C LEU A 34 1.85 8.73 47.73
N GLY A 35 2.48 9.72 48.38
CA GLY A 35 1.96 10.41 49.56
C GLY A 35 0.70 11.26 49.31
N ASP A 36 0.43 11.69 48.08
CA ASP A 36 -0.75 12.50 47.71
C ASP A 36 -1.98 11.65 47.32
N LEU A 37 -1.92 10.33 47.50
CA LEU A 37 -3.14 9.51 47.60
C LEU A 37 -3.81 9.79 48.96
N PRO A 38 -5.14 10.03 49.00
CA PRO A 38 -5.84 10.35 50.25
C PRO A 38 -5.97 9.09 51.13
N GLY A 39 -4.94 8.83 51.92
CA GLY A 39 -4.83 7.62 52.72
C GLY A 39 -3.38 7.27 52.93
N ARG A 40 -2.88 7.56 54.14
CA ARG A 40 -1.60 7.07 54.63
C ARG A 40 -1.64 5.54 54.57
N LEU A 41 -0.72 4.91 53.83
CA LEU A 41 -0.69 3.46 53.53
C LEU A 41 -0.30 2.58 54.74
N GLU A 42 -0.81 2.90 55.93
CA GLU A 42 -0.67 2.13 57.17
C GLU A 42 -1.86 1.18 57.40
N ASP A 43 -3.03 1.47 56.82
CA ASP A 43 -4.18 0.56 56.85
C ASP A 43 -4.00 -0.61 55.89
N HIS A 44 -3.64 -1.78 56.42
CA HIS A 44 -3.57 -3.05 55.68
C HIS A 44 -4.87 -3.39 54.91
N HIS A 45 -6.02 -2.87 55.34
CA HIS A 45 -7.30 -3.04 54.65
C HIS A 45 -7.45 -2.16 53.39
N SER A 46 -6.71 -1.06 53.26
CA SER A 46 -6.74 -0.21 52.05
C SER A 46 -6.07 -0.90 50.84
N VAL A 47 -5.13 -1.81 51.10
CA VAL A 47 -4.49 -2.65 50.08
C VAL A 47 -5.49 -3.64 49.46
N SER A 48 -6.62 -3.93 50.11
CA SER A 48 -7.69 -4.75 49.53
C SER A 48 -8.32 -4.14 48.28
N TYR A 49 -8.18 -2.84 48.01
CA TYR A 49 -8.59 -2.27 46.71
C TYR A 49 -7.65 -2.64 45.54
N LEU A 50 -6.45 -3.17 45.80
CA LEU A 50 -5.64 -3.87 44.79
C LEU A 50 -5.99 -5.36 44.70
N LEU A 51 -6.75 -5.89 45.66
CA LEU A 51 -7.21 -7.28 45.63
C LEU A 51 -8.44 -7.43 44.73
N LEU A 52 -8.17 -7.60 43.44
CA LEU A 52 -9.08 -8.29 42.52
C LEU A 52 -8.66 -9.74 42.15
N PRO A 53 -7.69 -10.44 42.82
CA PRO A 53 -7.04 -11.65 42.29
C PRO A 53 -7.91 -12.89 42.56
N HIS A 54 -9.22 -12.68 42.66
CA HIS A 54 -10.20 -13.60 43.24
C HIS A 54 -11.46 -13.68 42.39
N ILE A 55 -11.49 -13.11 41.18
CA ILE A 55 -12.60 -13.37 40.24
C ILE A 55 -12.71 -14.87 39.91
N TYR A 56 -11.61 -15.65 39.96
CA TYR A 56 -11.71 -17.12 39.92
C TYR A 56 -12.36 -17.72 41.19
N ARG A 57 -12.28 -17.08 42.37
CA ARG A 57 -13.03 -17.51 43.58
C ARG A 57 -14.54 -17.41 43.37
N ALA A 58 -15.03 -16.47 42.57
CA ALA A 58 -16.45 -16.41 42.19
C ALA A 58 -16.96 -17.73 41.57
N PHE A 59 -16.09 -18.44 40.84
CA PHE A 59 -16.39 -19.71 40.18
C PHE A 59 -15.93 -20.95 40.98
N LEU A 60 -14.91 -20.82 41.84
CA LEU A 60 -14.11 -21.95 42.35
C LEU A 60 -13.79 -21.91 43.87
N HIS A 61 -14.44 -21.06 44.68
CA HIS A 61 -14.29 -21.09 46.14
C HIS A 61 -15.28 -22.08 46.78
N SER A 62 -14.95 -22.64 47.95
CA SER A 62 -15.88 -23.52 48.68
C SER A 62 -17.19 -22.80 49.02
N GLU A 63 -17.09 -21.56 49.52
CA GLU A 63 -18.24 -20.72 49.85
C GLU A 63 -19.06 -20.31 48.62
N SER A 64 -18.41 -20.17 47.45
CA SER A 64 -19.14 -19.87 46.20
C SER A 64 -19.88 -21.10 45.67
N ALA A 65 -19.40 -22.32 45.94
CA ALA A 65 -20.11 -23.55 45.59
C ALA A 65 -21.40 -23.73 46.43
N ASP A 66 -21.34 -23.47 47.74
CA ASP A 66 -22.53 -23.52 48.61
C ASP A 66 -23.53 -22.40 48.25
N TRP A 67 -23.04 -21.19 47.97
CA TRP A 67 -23.86 -20.08 47.48
C TRP A 67 -24.50 -20.38 46.11
N LEU A 68 -23.76 -20.96 45.17
CA LEU A 68 -24.30 -21.42 43.87
C LEU A 68 -25.39 -22.47 44.08
N ALA A 69 -25.20 -23.44 44.98
CA ALA A 69 -26.22 -24.45 45.27
C ALA A 69 -27.53 -23.80 45.74
N GLY A 70 -27.47 -22.81 46.64
CA GLY A 70 -28.63 -22.08 47.15
C GLY A 70 -29.27 -21.08 46.17
N ASN A 71 -28.51 -20.43 45.29
CA ASN A 71 -29.01 -19.30 44.50
C ASN A 71 -29.81 -19.70 43.24
N SER A 72 -31.09 -19.35 43.18
CA SER A 72 -32.00 -19.62 42.06
C SER A 72 -31.79 -18.75 40.81
N SER A 73 -31.02 -17.66 40.88
CA SER A 73 -30.81 -16.74 39.74
C SER A 73 -29.81 -17.23 38.69
N VAL A 74 -29.02 -18.26 39.00
CA VAL A 74 -28.12 -18.93 38.05
C VAL A 74 -28.80 -20.20 37.51
N SER A 75 -28.69 -20.44 36.20
CA SER A 75 -29.32 -21.54 35.50
C SER A 75 -28.91 -22.90 36.07
N VAL A 76 -29.88 -23.82 36.19
CA VAL A 76 -29.66 -25.15 36.80
C VAL A 76 -28.60 -25.95 36.03
N ALA A 77 -28.54 -25.77 34.70
CA ALA A 77 -27.50 -26.37 33.86
C ALA A 77 -26.10 -25.82 34.20
N CYS A 78 -25.92 -24.49 34.26
CA CYS A 78 -24.64 -23.88 34.64
C CYS A 78 -24.20 -24.36 36.04
N ARG A 79 -25.09 -24.33 37.03
CA ARG A 79 -24.78 -24.79 38.40
C ARG A 79 -24.40 -26.27 38.48
N SER A 80 -25.10 -27.13 37.75
CA SER A 80 -24.78 -28.56 37.70
C SER A 80 -23.43 -28.83 37.03
N THR A 81 -23.07 -28.07 36.00
CA THR A 81 -21.79 -28.25 35.29
C THR A 81 -20.61 -27.57 36.03
N LEU A 82 -20.84 -26.45 36.73
CA LEU A 82 -19.84 -25.83 37.61
C LEU A 82 -19.50 -26.69 38.84
N SER A 83 -20.49 -27.36 39.45
CA SER A 83 -20.23 -28.29 40.56
C SER A 83 -19.44 -29.53 40.12
N GLN A 84 -19.65 -30.03 38.90
CA GLN A 84 -18.80 -31.05 38.28
C GLN A 84 -17.36 -30.55 38.04
N TYR A 85 -17.20 -29.30 37.59
CA TYR A 85 -15.89 -28.65 37.41
C TYR A 85 -15.14 -28.50 38.74
N TYR A 86 -15.80 -28.03 39.80
CA TYR A 86 -15.23 -27.93 41.14
C TYR A 86 -14.83 -29.30 41.71
N ALA A 87 -15.67 -30.33 41.54
CA ALA A 87 -15.33 -31.70 41.92
C ALA A 87 -14.08 -32.22 41.18
N GLY A 88 -13.97 -31.95 39.87
CA GLY A 88 -12.79 -32.29 39.08
C GLY A 88 -11.50 -31.62 39.57
N LEU A 89 -11.57 -30.37 40.06
CA LEU A 89 -10.41 -29.69 40.66
C LEU A 89 -9.97 -30.38 41.97
N LEU A 90 -10.92 -30.71 42.86
CA LEU A 90 -10.66 -31.42 44.11
C LEU A 90 -10.07 -32.83 43.86
N ASN A 91 -10.60 -33.54 42.86
CA ASN A 91 -10.10 -34.84 42.40
C ASN A 91 -8.74 -34.77 41.70
N LYS A 92 -8.22 -33.56 41.43
CA LYS A 92 -6.98 -33.30 40.66
C LYS A 92 -7.03 -33.78 39.21
N GLU A 93 -8.22 -33.76 38.61
CA GLU A 93 -8.44 -34.18 37.23
C GLU A 93 -7.83 -33.17 36.25
N THR A 94 -7.06 -33.67 35.28
CA THR A 94 -6.22 -32.83 34.40
C THR A 94 -7.02 -31.92 33.47
N TRP A 95 -8.28 -32.24 33.15
CA TRP A 95 -9.13 -31.36 32.34
C TRP A 95 -9.59 -30.14 33.15
N ALA A 96 -9.93 -30.32 34.42
CA ALA A 96 -10.35 -29.25 35.31
C ALA A 96 -9.18 -28.30 35.61
N TRP A 97 -7.99 -28.84 35.91
CA TRP A 97 -6.81 -28.01 36.15
C TRP A 97 -6.37 -27.19 34.93
N LYS A 98 -6.61 -27.68 33.69
CA LYS A 98 -6.40 -26.88 32.46
C LYS A 98 -7.45 -25.79 32.27
N MET A 99 -8.72 -26.04 32.58
CA MET A 99 -9.73 -24.97 32.60
C MET A 99 -9.36 -23.88 33.60
N TYR A 100 -8.82 -24.25 34.77
CA TYR A 100 -8.38 -23.27 35.77
C TYR A 100 -7.13 -22.49 35.34
N ASP A 101 -6.10 -23.18 34.82
CA ASP A 101 -4.87 -22.51 34.40
C ASP A 101 -5.09 -21.60 33.17
N SER A 102 -6.06 -21.93 32.31
CA SER A 102 -6.44 -21.06 31.18
C SER A 102 -7.27 -19.83 31.53
N MET A 103 -7.70 -19.64 32.79
CA MET A 103 -8.36 -18.41 33.24
C MET A 103 -7.35 -17.24 33.33
N GLY A 104 -7.86 -16.01 33.14
CA GLY A 104 -7.08 -14.78 33.27
C GLY A 104 -6.53 -14.59 34.68
N LYS A 105 -5.22 -14.34 34.78
CA LYS A 105 -4.50 -14.13 36.03
C LYS A 105 -4.04 -12.67 36.14
N GLN A 106 -3.85 -12.19 37.37
CA GLN A 106 -3.40 -10.81 37.61
C GLN A 106 -2.04 -10.55 36.96
N SER A 107 -2.01 -9.67 35.95
CA SER A 107 -0.77 -9.21 35.33
C SER A 107 0.00 -8.25 36.23
N SER A 108 1.33 -8.31 36.14
CA SER A 108 2.22 -7.38 36.83
C SER A 108 2.13 -5.99 36.22
N GLY A 109 2.09 -4.94 37.04
CA GLY A 109 2.07 -3.56 36.55
C GLY A 109 0.67 -2.94 36.46
N VAL A 110 -0.28 -3.34 37.30
CA VAL A 110 -1.62 -2.72 37.37
C VAL A 110 -1.55 -1.18 37.49
N LEU A 111 -0.59 -0.63 38.26
CA LEU A 111 -0.34 0.81 38.38
C LEU A 111 0.20 1.48 37.09
N PHE A 112 0.70 0.70 36.13
CA PHE A 112 1.12 1.14 34.79
C PHE A 112 -0.01 1.01 33.75
N GLY A 113 -1.19 0.53 34.15
CA GLY A 113 -2.35 0.34 33.25
C GLY A 113 -2.67 -1.12 32.91
N ALA A 114 -2.07 -2.12 33.58
CA ALA A 114 -2.32 -3.54 33.33
C ALA A 114 -3.70 -3.99 33.87
N THR A 115 -4.79 -3.51 33.24
CA THR A 115 -6.18 -3.80 33.61
C THR A 115 -6.87 -4.84 32.72
N THR A 116 -6.18 -5.39 31.72
CA THR A 116 -6.64 -6.54 30.94
C THR A 116 -5.87 -7.78 31.41
N TRP A 117 -6.57 -8.73 32.03
CA TRP A 117 -5.99 -9.99 32.54
C TRP A 117 -6.36 -11.13 31.59
N THR A 118 -5.50 -11.33 30.59
CA THR A 118 -5.71 -12.30 29.51
C THR A 118 -5.56 -13.75 30.00
N GLY A 119 -6.47 -14.61 29.54
CA GLY A 119 -6.42 -16.06 29.76
C GLY A 119 -5.74 -16.81 28.61
N ASN A 120 -5.33 -18.06 28.84
CA ASN A 120 -4.77 -18.90 27.77
C ASN A 120 -5.89 -19.41 26.85
N TYR A 121 -6.25 -18.59 25.87
CA TYR A 121 -7.33 -18.82 24.90
C TYR A 121 -7.27 -20.21 24.25
N GLU A 122 -6.11 -20.60 23.69
CA GLU A 122 -5.97 -21.88 23.01
C GLU A 122 -6.11 -23.07 23.98
N GLU A 123 -5.58 -22.95 25.20
CA GLU A 123 -5.68 -24.03 26.18
C GLU A 123 -7.12 -24.25 26.64
N CYS A 124 -7.86 -23.17 26.92
CA CYS A 124 -9.28 -23.26 27.26
C CYS A 124 -10.05 -24.03 26.17
N PHE A 125 -9.95 -23.63 24.90
CA PHE A 125 -10.66 -24.30 23.81
C PHE A 125 -10.19 -25.73 23.51
N ASN A 126 -8.96 -26.09 23.88
CA ASN A 126 -8.41 -27.43 23.67
C ASN A 126 -8.63 -28.40 24.85
N VAL A 127 -9.30 -27.99 25.94
CA VAL A 127 -9.65 -28.93 27.01
C VAL A 127 -10.62 -30.00 26.51
N ARG A 128 -10.25 -31.27 26.70
CA ARG A 128 -11.10 -32.44 26.47
C ARG A 128 -11.16 -33.27 27.75
N SER A 129 -12.35 -33.39 28.35
CA SER A 129 -12.55 -34.42 29.37
C SER A 129 -12.41 -35.79 28.71
N THR A 130 -11.45 -36.57 29.21
CA THR A 130 -11.01 -37.86 28.64
C THR A 130 -10.84 -38.93 29.72
N THR A 131 -11.08 -38.59 30.98
CA THR A 131 -10.82 -39.40 32.18
C THR A 131 -12.11 -39.88 32.85
N CYS A 132 -12.98 -40.54 32.07
CA CYS A 132 -14.14 -41.25 32.62
C CYS A 132 -14.01 -42.75 32.35
N GLN A 133 -13.59 -43.52 33.36
CA GLN A 133 -13.71 -44.99 33.36
C GLN A 133 -15.14 -45.37 33.73
N GLY A 134 -16.08 -45.15 32.82
CA GLY A 134 -17.51 -45.39 33.04
C GLY A 134 -18.36 -44.97 31.84
N ASP A 135 -19.67 -45.18 31.95
CA ASP A 135 -20.64 -44.98 30.86
C ASP A 135 -20.97 -43.49 30.64
N CYS A 136 -19.98 -42.74 30.16
CA CYS A 136 -20.00 -41.28 30.03
C CYS A 136 -20.17 -40.79 28.59
N HIS A 137 -20.87 -41.55 27.75
CA HIS A 137 -21.25 -41.10 26.39
C HIS A 137 -22.21 -39.88 26.37
N ASN A 138 -22.72 -39.44 27.52
CA ASN A 138 -23.52 -38.22 27.67
C ASN A 138 -23.03 -37.35 28.85
N LYS A 139 -22.37 -36.21 28.55
CA LYS A 139 -22.51 -34.90 29.23
C LYS A 139 -21.47 -33.87 28.75
N ASN A 140 -21.86 -33.06 27.76
CA ASN A 140 -21.84 -31.58 27.68
C ASN A 140 -20.75 -30.71 28.35
N LEU A 141 -19.67 -31.23 28.93
CA LEU A 141 -18.63 -30.43 29.59
C LEU A 141 -17.57 -29.97 28.58
N SER A 142 -18.02 -29.22 27.58
CA SER A 142 -17.16 -28.46 26.68
C SER A 142 -16.83 -27.08 27.28
N PRO A 143 -15.59 -26.60 27.11
CA PRO A 143 -15.15 -25.29 27.59
C PRO A 143 -15.63 -24.15 26.69
N HIS A 144 -15.72 -22.94 27.26
CA HIS A 144 -16.09 -21.70 26.59
C HIS A 144 -15.30 -20.54 27.21
N PHE A 145 -14.68 -19.71 26.37
CA PHE A 145 -13.83 -18.60 26.81
C PHE A 145 -14.61 -17.28 26.77
N CYS A 146 -14.66 -16.57 27.89
CA CYS A 146 -15.44 -15.34 28.03
C CYS A 146 -14.63 -14.21 28.67
N SER A 147 -14.58 -13.06 28.02
CA SER A 147 -14.00 -11.83 28.54
C SER A 147 -15.05 -11.05 29.33
N VAL A 148 -14.82 -10.86 30.63
CA VAL A 148 -15.70 -10.10 31.53
C VAL A 148 -15.20 -8.67 31.60
N HIS A 149 -15.89 -7.75 30.95
CA HIS A 149 -15.59 -6.31 30.99
C HIS A 149 -16.32 -5.66 32.15
N MET A 150 -15.59 -4.86 32.92
CA MET A 150 -16.05 -4.21 34.14
C MET A 150 -15.85 -2.69 34.04
N THR A 151 -16.47 -1.93 34.93
CA THR A 151 -16.25 -0.48 35.06
C THR A 151 -14.80 -0.18 35.46
N GLN A 152 -14.30 1.00 35.06
CA GLN A 152 -12.94 1.43 35.40
C GLN A 152 -12.79 1.58 36.93
N ALA A 153 -11.68 1.09 37.48
CA ALA A 153 -11.40 1.21 38.92
C ALA A 153 -11.28 2.69 39.33
N PRO A 154 -11.94 3.15 40.43
CA PRO A 154 -11.97 4.57 40.80
C PRO A 154 -10.60 5.14 41.16
N TRP A 155 -9.73 4.31 41.75
CA TRP A 155 -8.35 4.71 42.04
C TRP A 155 -7.55 4.96 40.75
N LEU A 156 -7.85 4.26 39.65
CA LEU A 156 -7.16 4.41 38.38
C LEU A 156 -7.64 5.67 37.64
N SER A 157 -8.94 5.95 37.63
CA SER A 157 -9.44 7.23 37.09
C SER A 157 -8.89 8.42 37.90
N LYS A 158 -8.75 8.29 39.22
CA LYS A 158 -8.07 9.28 40.06
C LYS A 158 -6.58 9.41 39.72
N LEU A 159 -5.84 8.30 39.63
CA LEU A 159 -4.41 8.31 39.27
C LEU A 159 -4.19 8.95 37.89
N VAL A 160 -5.04 8.65 36.91
CA VAL A 160 -5.00 9.29 35.58
C VAL A 160 -5.31 10.79 35.66
N SER A 161 -6.26 11.22 36.51
CA SER A 161 -6.55 12.65 36.72
C SER A 161 -5.40 13.40 37.41
N ASN A 162 -4.68 12.75 38.34
CA ASN A 162 -3.55 13.33 39.06
C ASN A 162 -2.34 13.62 38.14
N LEU A 163 -2.26 13.01 36.94
CA LEU A 163 -1.21 13.28 35.95
C LEU A 163 -1.36 14.64 35.24
N GLN A 164 -2.40 15.41 35.56
CA GLN A 164 -2.67 16.76 35.00
C GLN A 164 -2.65 16.79 33.47
N LEU A 165 -3.18 15.75 32.83
CA LEU A 165 -3.03 15.55 31.39
C LEU A 165 -3.80 16.62 30.58
N PRO A 166 -3.21 17.09 29.46
CA PRO A 166 -3.81 18.16 28.66
C PRO A 166 -4.96 17.70 27.74
N PHE A 167 -5.28 16.41 27.76
CA PHE A 167 -6.38 15.79 27.03
C PHE A 167 -7.03 14.69 27.90
N PRO A 168 -8.35 14.45 27.78
CA PRO A 168 -8.97 13.29 28.37
C PRO A 168 -8.39 12.00 27.76
N VAL A 169 -8.17 10.98 28.58
CA VAL A 169 -7.62 9.69 28.18
C VAL A 169 -8.76 8.68 28.00
N PRO A 170 -8.71 7.79 27.00
CA PRO A 170 -9.56 6.60 26.95
C PRO A 170 -9.57 5.85 28.30
N SER A 171 -10.74 5.66 28.88
CA SER A 171 -10.88 4.88 30.11
C SER A 171 -10.58 3.42 29.82
N SER A 172 -9.52 2.87 30.44
CA SER A 172 -9.26 1.43 30.33
C SER A 172 -10.39 0.68 31.05
N PRO A 173 -11.12 -0.21 30.37
CA PRO A 173 -11.97 -1.16 31.07
C PRO A 173 -11.10 -2.08 31.91
N PHE A 174 -11.62 -2.56 33.03
CA PHE A 174 -11.04 -3.73 33.66
C PHE A 174 -11.60 -4.97 32.95
N ILE A 175 -10.74 -5.87 32.48
CA ILE A 175 -11.13 -7.07 31.75
C ILE A 175 -10.48 -8.27 32.41
N VAL A 176 -11.27 -9.32 32.69
CA VAL A 176 -10.75 -10.62 33.13
C VAL A 176 -11.35 -11.70 32.26
N ASP A 177 -10.49 -12.53 31.65
CA ASP A 177 -10.93 -13.70 30.90
C ASP A 177 -11.24 -14.87 31.82
N VAL A 178 -12.33 -15.60 31.54
CA VAL A 178 -12.73 -16.79 32.28
C VAL A 178 -12.99 -17.96 31.33
N CYS A 179 -12.44 -19.13 31.65
CA CYS A 179 -12.78 -20.39 31.00
C CYS A 179 -13.89 -21.08 31.82
N VAL A 180 -15.08 -21.20 31.25
CA VAL A 180 -16.28 -21.74 31.91
C VAL A 180 -16.95 -22.82 31.04
N PRO A 181 -17.80 -23.70 31.59
CA PRO A 181 -18.52 -24.67 30.76
C PRO A 181 -19.55 -24.00 29.85
N THR A 182 -19.76 -24.53 28.64
CA THR A 182 -20.75 -24.01 27.65
C THR A 182 -22.21 -23.98 28.16
N ASN A 183 -22.53 -24.67 29.26
CA ASN A 183 -23.85 -24.57 29.90
C ASN A 183 -24.08 -23.24 30.66
N CYS A 184 -23.05 -22.42 30.86
CA CYS A 184 -23.15 -21.12 31.49
C CYS A 184 -23.35 -20.01 30.45
N SER A 185 -24.49 -19.33 30.53
CA SER A 185 -24.82 -18.22 29.64
C SER A 185 -24.06 -16.93 30.01
N LYS A 186 -24.01 -15.98 29.08
CA LYS A 186 -23.47 -14.62 29.31
C LYS A 186 -24.17 -13.92 30.50
N GLN A 187 -25.43 -14.24 30.76
CA GLN A 187 -26.20 -13.74 31.91
C GLN A 187 -25.80 -14.46 33.21
N ASP A 188 -25.65 -15.80 33.21
CA ASP A 188 -25.16 -16.56 34.38
C ASP A 188 -23.80 -16.01 34.85
N ILE A 189 -22.86 -15.81 33.93
CA ILE A 189 -21.52 -15.27 34.20
C ILE A 189 -21.61 -13.85 34.80
N THR A 190 -22.48 -13.01 34.23
CA THR A 190 -22.73 -11.64 34.74
C THR A 190 -23.24 -11.68 36.18
N THR A 191 -24.19 -12.56 36.49
CA THR A 191 -24.76 -12.72 37.83
C THR A 191 -23.73 -13.24 38.84
N ILE A 192 -22.95 -14.27 38.48
CA ILE A 192 -21.90 -14.85 39.34
C ILE A 192 -20.85 -13.79 39.71
N VAL A 193 -20.32 -13.06 38.74
CA VAL A 193 -19.30 -12.03 39.00
C VAL A 193 -19.89 -10.83 39.75
N THR A 194 -21.11 -10.40 39.44
CA THR A 194 -21.75 -9.26 40.13
C THR A 194 -22.00 -9.55 41.60
N GLU A 195 -22.47 -10.74 41.95
CA GLU A 195 -22.71 -11.10 43.36
C GLU A 195 -21.39 -11.36 44.12
N PHE A 196 -20.36 -11.93 43.48
CA PHE A 196 -19.03 -12.00 44.08
C PHE A 196 -18.47 -10.60 44.40
N LEU A 197 -18.58 -9.66 43.46
CA LEU A 197 -18.22 -8.26 43.69
C LEU A 197 -19.06 -7.65 44.81
N ARG A 198 -20.35 -7.98 44.92
CA ARG A 198 -21.23 -7.48 46.00
C ARG A 198 -20.79 -7.99 47.37
N LEU A 199 -20.32 -9.23 47.47
CA LEU A 199 -19.78 -9.81 48.70
C LEU A 199 -18.47 -9.12 49.12
N GLU A 200 -17.48 -9.04 48.23
CA GLU A 200 -16.21 -8.34 48.52
C GLU A 200 -16.44 -6.86 48.88
N ASN A 201 -17.28 -6.12 48.13
CA ASN A 201 -17.62 -4.73 48.46
C ASN A 201 -18.40 -4.58 49.78
N SER A 202 -19.16 -5.60 50.22
CA SER A 202 -19.87 -5.54 51.51
C SER A 202 -18.95 -5.57 52.73
N SER A 203 -17.66 -5.85 52.53
CA SER A 203 -16.61 -5.77 53.56
C SER A 203 -16.06 -4.35 53.78
N LEU A 204 -16.43 -3.36 52.94
CA LEU A 204 -15.90 -1.99 53.01
C LEU A 204 -17.03 -0.94 52.94
N GLU A 205 -17.30 -0.31 54.07
CA GLU A 205 -18.21 0.84 54.14
C GLU A 205 -17.60 2.08 53.46
N ASN A 206 -18.46 2.92 52.87
CA ASN A 206 -18.18 4.32 52.46
C ASN A 206 -17.30 4.60 51.21
N THR A 207 -17.16 3.69 50.24
CA THR A 207 -16.74 4.08 48.87
C THR A 207 -17.87 4.00 47.84
N THR A 208 -18.30 5.16 47.33
CA THR A 208 -19.48 5.36 46.46
C THR A 208 -19.29 4.97 44.98
N ALA A 209 -18.22 4.26 44.64
CA ALA A 209 -17.92 3.83 43.27
C ALA A 209 -17.42 2.37 43.26
N SER A 210 -18.34 1.41 43.29
CA SER A 210 -18.01 -0.01 43.17
C SER A 210 -17.63 -0.39 41.73
N ILE A 211 -16.75 -1.38 41.58
CA ILE A 211 -16.51 -2.03 40.29
C ILE A 211 -17.73 -2.90 39.97
N GLN A 212 -18.25 -2.78 38.74
CA GLN A 212 -19.48 -3.45 38.27
C GLN A 212 -19.24 -4.10 36.92
N VAL A 213 -19.94 -5.20 36.62
CA VAL A 213 -19.86 -5.84 35.30
C VAL A 213 -20.58 -4.96 34.26
N LYS A 214 -19.87 -4.58 33.19
CA LYS A 214 -20.38 -3.80 32.07
C LYS A 214 -20.93 -4.69 30.96
N SER A 215 -20.21 -5.76 30.61
CA SER A 215 -20.57 -6.69 29.54
C SER A 215 -19.73 -7.96 29.57
N VAL A 216 -20.31 -9.11 29.18
CA VAL A 216 -19.59 -10.39 29.02
C VAL A 216 -19.56 -10.79 27.54
N LEU A 217 -18.35 -10.84 26.96
CA LEU A 217 -18.12 -11.26 25.58
C LEU A 217 -17.53 -12.68 25.56
N CYS A 218 -18.38 -13.67 25.26
CA CYS A 218 -17.91 -15.04 25.03
C CYS A 218 -17.61 -15.32 23.56
N HIS A 219 -16.56 -16.09 23.34
CA HIS A 219 -15.99 -16.41 22.04
C HIS A 219 -16.58 -17.71 21.47
N GLU A 220 -17.11 -17.62 20.26
CA GLU A 220 -17.68 -18.72 19.49
C GLU A 220 -16.83 -18.87 18.21
N ARG A 221 -16.19 -20.04 18.00
CA ARG A 221 -15.32 -20.24 16.83
C ARG A 221 -16.20 -20.47 15.59
N GLY A 222 -16.13 -19.55 14.64
CA GLY A 222 -17.01 -19.57 13.47
C GLY A 222 -16.48 -20.47 12.35
N ASP A 223 -17.26 -21.46 11.92
CA ASP A 223 -16.92 -22.30 10.77
C ASP A 223 -17.20 -21.59 9.44
N VAL A 224 -16.13 -21.39 8.64
CA VAL A 224 -16.19 -20.84 7.26
C VAL A 224 -17.17 -21.61 6.37
N LEU A 225 -17.33 -22.90 6.61
CA LEU A 225 -18.18 -23.80 5.84
C LEU A 225 -19.69 -23.55 6.04
N ILE A 226 -20.08 -22.69 7.01
CA ILE A 226 -21.47 -22.34 7.31
C ILE A 226 -21.84 -20.95 6.73
N ASP A 227 -20.92 -19.98 6.70
CA ASP A 227 -21.17 -18.65 6.13
C ASP A 227 -21.13 -18.69 4.57
N THR A 228 -22.31 -18.82 3.96
CA THR A 228 -22.47 -18.85 2.50
C THR A 228 -21.87 -17.61 1.79
N PRO A 229 -22.11 -16.36 2.26
CA PRO A 229 -21.36 -15.19 1.78
C PRO A 229 -19.83 -15.33 1.80
N ALA A 230 -19.25 -15.93 2.83
CA ALA A 230 -17.80 -16.19 2.90
C ALA A 230 -17.35 -17.18 1.80
N ILE A 231 -18.07 -18.30 1.62
CA ILE A 231 -17.82 -19.28 0.56
C ILE A 231 -17.87 -18.64 -0.83
N ILE A 232 -18.84 -17.76 -1.09
CA ILE A 232 -18.95 -17.01 -2.35
C ILE A 232 -17.74 -16.09 -2.54
N CYS A 233 -17.26 -15.43 -1.49
CA CYS A 233 -16.06 -14.59 -1.56
C CYS A 233 -14.79 -15.40 -1.85
N ILE A 234 -14.62 -16.57 -1.22
CA ILE A 234 -13.51 -17.50 -1.50
C ILE A 234 -13.57 -17.96 -2.96
N PHE A 235 -14.75 -18.36 -3.45
CA PHE A 235 -14.92 -18.78 -4.84
C PHE A 235 -14.50 -17.67 -5.82
N ILE A 236 -14.92 -16.42 -5.60
CA ILE A 236 -14.53 -15.28 -6.45
C ILE A 236 -13.01 -15.08 -6.44
N LEU A 237 -12.36 -15.08 -5.27
CA LEU A 237 -10.90 -14.94 -5.17
C LEU A 237 -10.17 -16.10 -5.88
N CYS A 238 -10.66 -17.33 -5.76
CA CYS A 238 -10.16 -18.48 -6.49
C CYS A 238 -10.34 -18.35 -8.01
N THR A 239 -11.46 -17.80 -8.50
CA THR A 239 -11.63 -17.54 -9.95
C THR A 239 -10.66 -16.48 -10.47
N ILE A 240 -10.38 -15.42 -9.70
CA ILE A 240 -9.38 -14.40 -10.05
C ILE A 240 -7.99 -15.05 -10.14
N LEU A 241 -7.61 -15.85 -9.14
CA LEU A 241 -6.33 -16.58 -9.12
C LEU A 241 -6.21 -17.54 -10.32
N LEU A 242 -7.28 -18.28 -10.65
CA LEU A 242 -7.34 -19.16 -11.83
C LEU A 242 -7.14 -18.37 -13.13
N MET A 243 -7.80 -17.23 -13.29
CA MET A 243 -7.62 -16.36 -14.47
C MET A 243 -6.19 -15.82 -14.57
N VAL A 244 -5.54 -15.51 -13.45
CA VAL A 244 -4.13 -15.12 -13.41
C VAL A 244 -3.20 -16.27 -13.82
N ILE A 245 -3.44 -17.49 -13.34
CA ILE A 245 -2.68 -18.69 -13.71
C ILE A 245 -2.82 -19.00 -15.20
N LEU A 246 -4.06 -19.01 -15.72
CA LEU A 246 -4.36 -19.27 -17.13
C LEU A 246 -3.77 -18.19 -18.05
N GLY A 247 -3.98 -16.91 -17.73
CA GLY A 247 -3.47 -15.76 -18.49
C GLY A 247 -1.93 -15.72 -18.53
N THR A 248 -1.27 -16.04 -17.41
CA THR A 248 0.19 -16.12 -17.32
C THR A 248 0.72 -17.32 -18.10
N SER A 249 0.08 -18.48 -18.00
CA SER A 249 0.44 -19.70 -18.74
C SER A 249 0.31 -19.51 -20.26
N TYR A 250 -0.77 -18.85 -20.70
CA TYR A 250 -1.00 -18.50 -22.10
C TYR A 250 0.05 -17.50 -22.62
N ASP A 251 0.42 -16.46 -21.86
CA ASP A 251 1.49 -15.54 -22.26
C ASP A 251 2.86 -16.21 -22.36
N ILE A 252 3.19 -17.10 -21.40
CA ILE A 252 4.42 -17.90 -21.43
C ILE A 252 4.44 -18.81 -22.67
N ASN A 253 3.33 -19.49 -22.99
CA ASN A 253 3.23 -20.32 -24.19
C ASN A 253 3.35 -19.49 -25.48
N LYS A 254 2.62 -18.36 -25.57
CA LYS A 254 2.68 -17.40 -26.68
C LYS A 254 4.10 -16.86 -26.89
N ARG A 255 4.84 -16.58 -25.80
CA ARG A 255 6.27 -16.21 -25.84
C ARG A 255 7.17 -17.38 -26.24
N ARG A 256 6.94 -18.61 -25.75
CA ARG A 256 7.67 -19.82 -26.18
C ARG A 256 7.50 -20.05 -27.69
N LYS A 257 6.28 -19.92 -28.24
CA LYS A 257 6.02 -19.98 -29.69
C LYS A 257 6.76 -18.88 -30.45
N LYS A 258 6.69 -17.61 -30.03
CA LYS A 258 7.45 -16.51 -30.67
C LYS A 258 8.98 -16.71 -30.60
N LEU A 259 9.51 -17.27 -29.51
CA LEU A 259 10.93 -17.60 -29.40
C LEU A 259 11.31 -18.76 -30.33
N ARG A 260 10.50 -19.83 -30.45
CA ARG A 260 10.73 -20.90 -31.43
C ARG A 260 10.78 -20.35 -32.86
N VAL A 261 9.84 -19.46 -33.23
CA VAL A 261 9.85 -18.80 -34.56
C VAL A 261 11.11 -17.96 -34.79
N LYS A 262 11.62 -17.25 -33.77
CA LYS A 262 12.90 -16.50 -33.88
C LYS A 262 14.15 -17.40 -33.94
N HIS A 263 14.02 -18.71 -33.68
CA HIS A 263 15.07 -19.72 -33.87
C HIS A 263 14.70 -20.69 -35.00
N GLY A 264 13.87 -20.25 -35.96
CA GLY A 264 13.60 -21.00 -37.19
C GLY A 264 14.83 -21.10 -38.11
N PRO A 265 14.71 -21.83 -39.24
CA PRO A 265 15.76 -21.91 -40.24
C PRO A 265 16.09 -20.52 -40.81
N GLU A 266 17.37 -20.33 -41.14
CA GLU A 266 17.90 -19.06 -41.63
C GLU A 266 17.64 -19.00 -43.15
N ILE A 267 16.58 -18.30 -43.55
CA ILE A 267 16.14 -18.23 -44.95
C ILE A 267 17.11 -17.33 -45.71
N THR A 268 18.00 -17.95 -46.49
CA THR A 268 18.98 -17.24 -47.30
C THR A 268 18.40 -17.07 -48.70
N ILE A 269 18.14 -15.83 -49.09
CA ILE A 269 17.60 -15.51 -50.42
C ILE A 269 18.78 -15.20 -51.34
N GLY A 270 19.14 -16.18 -52.18
CA GLY A 270 20.11 -15.97 -53.25
C GLY A 270 19.42 -15.40 -54.49
N TYR A 271 20.03 -14.40 -55.12
CA TYR A 271 19.64 -13.95 -56.46
C TYR A 271 20.72 -14.42 -57.44
N GLU A 272 20.35 -15.39 -58.28
CA GLU A 272 21.27 -16.08 -59.18
C GLU A 272 21.12 -15.49 -60.59
N ASN A 273 22.01 -14.55 -60.93
CA ASN A 273 22.06 -13.92 -62.24
C ASN A 273 22.61 -14.90 -63.30
N ASN A 274 21.74 -15.76 -63.83
CA ASN A 274 21.99 -16.35 -65.14
C ASN A 274 21.64 -15.32 -66.23
N THR A 275 22.61 -15.03 -67.10
CA THR A 275 22.37 -14.42 -68.40
C THR A 275 21.69 -15.45 -69.30
N ASP A 276 20.36 -15.53 -69.21
CA ASP A 276 19.47 -15.28 -70.36
C ASP A 276 18.03 -15.71 -70.03
N SER A 277 17.11 -14.74 -70.09
CA SER A 277 15.66 -14.87 -69.82
C SER A 277 15.25 -15.42 -68.43
N PHE A 278 14.82 -14.50 -67.55
CA PHE A 278 14.19 -14.72 -66.23
C PHE A 278 15.08 -15.33 -65.11
N GLY A 279 15.56 -14.46 -64.21
CA GLY A 279 16.27 -14.87 -62.98
C GLY A 279 15.36 -15.58 -61.97
N ILE A 280 15.81 -16.74 -61.47
CA ILE A 280 15.05 -17.62 -60.58
C ILE A 280 15.32 -17.27 -59.11
N LEU A 281 14.26 -16.96 -58.35
CA LEU A 281 14.37 -16.69 -56.90
C LEU A 281 14.48 -18.00 -56.10
N ARG A 282 15.71 -18.47 -55.84
CA ARG A 282 15.96 -19.64 -54.97
C ARG A 282 15.87 -19.26 -53.49
N ILE A 283 14.82 -19.75 -52.82
CA ILE A 283 14.63 -19.62 -51.37
C ILE A 283 15.26 -20.83 -50.68
N LEU A 284 16.47 -20.67 -50.15
CA LEU A 284 17.22 -21.76 -49.52
C LEU A 284 16.99 -21.78 -48.00
N VAL A 285 16.23 -22.78 -47.54
CA VAL A 285 15.78 -22.92 -46.14
C VAL A 285 16.68 -23.91 -45.41
N THR A 286 17.79 -23.43 -44.83
CA THR A 286 18.78 -24.30 -44.18
C THR A 286 18.38 -24.64 -42.73
N PRO A 287 18.31 -25.94 -42.34
CA PRO A 287 18.04 -26.33 -40.95
C PRO A 287 19.28 -26.14 -40.07
N ARG A 288 19.20 -25.21 -39.11
CA ARG A 288 20.31 -24.86 -38.22
C ARG A 288 20.70 -26.04 -37.31
N ARG A 289 21.88 -26.65 -37.54
CA ARG A 289 22.43 -27.73 -36.71
C ARG A 289 22.49 -27.29 -35.23
N LYS A 290 21.96 -28.11 -34.32
CA LYS A 290 22.01 -27.85 -32.87
C LYS A 290 23.42 -28.09 -32.33
N SER A 291 24.16 -27.01 -32.03
CA SER A 291 25.34 -27.11 -31.16
C SER A 291 24.89 -27.53 -29.75
N ARG A 292 25.25 -28.76 -29.35
CA ARG A 292 24.84 -29.40 -28.10
C ARG A 292 25.94 -29.22 -27.06
N ARG A 293 26.01 -28.04 -26.42
CA ARG A 293 26.87 -27.86 -25.23
C ARG A 293 26.47 -28.87 -24.15
N ARG A 294 27.28 -29.90 -23.95
CA ARG A 294 27.24 -30.76 -22.76
C ARG A 294 27.78 -29.93 -21.59
N GLY A 295 26.98 -29.76 -20.55
CA GLY A 295 27.49 -29.57 -19.19
C GLY A 295 27.61 -30.95 -18.55
N THR A 296 28.67 -31.18 -17.78
CA THR A 296 28.94 -32.45 -17.10
C THR A 296 28.18 -32.54 -15.77
N LEU A 297 27.44 -33.63 -15.57
CA LEU A 297 27.33 -34.34 -14.29
C LEU A 297 27.00 -35.82 -14.59
N SER A 298 26.95 -36.67 -13.56
CA SER A 298 27.43 -38.06 -13.62
C SER A 298 26.39 -39.18 -13.91
N SER A 299 26.96 -40.36 -14.19
CA SER A 299 26.54 -41.72 -13.75
C SER A 299 25.19 -42.32 -14.15
N SER A 300 25.25 -43.52 -14.78
CA SER A 300 24.22 -44.58 -14.94
C SER A 300 22.83 -44.21 -15.52
N GLU A 301 22.12 -45.06 -16.26
CA GLU A 301 22.25 -46.52 -16.47
C GLU A 301 21.76 -46.94 -17.89
N THR A 302 21.55 -48.26 -18.10
CA THR A 302 21.18 -48.94 -19.36
C THR A 302 19.97 -48.36 -20.12
N LEU A 303 19.95 -48.22 -21.46
CA LEU A 303 20.02 -49.22 -22.55
C LEU A 303 18.75 -50.08 -22.73
N GLU A 304 17.92 -49.76 -23.74
CA GLU A 304 17.26 -50.79 -24.59
C GLU A 304 16.84 -50.21 -25.98
N HIS A 305 16.28 -51.06 -26.84
CA HIS A 305 16.12 -50.85 -28.29
C HIS A 305 14.71 -50.38 -28.73
N ASP A 306 14.62 -49.65 -29.86
CA ASP A 306 14.08 -50.23 -31.11
C ASP A 306 14.53 -49.47 -32.38
N LYS A 307 14.20 -49.99 -33.57
CA LYS A 307 14.78 -49.64 -34.89
C LYS A 307 13.75 -49.33 -35.98
N THR A 308 14.14 -48.43 -36.90
CA THR A 308 13.60 -48.27 -38.28
C THR A 308 12.14 -47.78 -38.43
N LYS A 309 11.64 -47.25 -39.57
CA LYS A 309 12.17 -47.08 -40.95
C LYS A 309 11.44 -45.92 -41.68
N ASN A 310 12.11 -45.30 -42.68
CA ASN A 310 11.51 -44.59 -43.84
C ASN A 310 10.64 -43.32 -43.60
N ALA A 311 10.47 -42.37 -44.55
CA ALA A 311 11.17 -42.08 -45.82
C ALA A 311 11.04 -40.57 -46.20
N ASN A 312 11.77 -40.13 -47.24
CA ASN A 312 11.81 -38.74 -47.72
C ASN A 312 10.50 -38.26 -48.39
N THR A 313 10.28 -36.94 -48.41
CA THR A 313 9.68 -36.23 -49.56
C THR A 313 9.92 -34.71 -49.44
N ASP A 314 11.01 -34.22 -50.02
CA ASP A 314 11.14 -32.78 -50.28
C ASP A 314 10.18 -32.36 -51.40
N LYS A 315 9.44 -31.26 -51.19
CA LYS A 315 8.52 -30.70 -52.18
C LYS A 315 8.97 -29.30 -52.62
N THR A 316 9.81 -29.25 -53.65
CA THR A 316 10.04 -28.03 -54.43
C THR A 316 8.81 -27.71 -55.26
N VAL A 317 8.27 -26.49 -55.12
CA VAL A 317 7.15 -25.99 -55.95
C VAL A 317 7.67 -24.89 -56.85
N THR A 318 7.57 -25.09 -58.16
CA THR A 318 7.92 -24.13 -59.21
C THR A 318 6.71 -23.84 -60.08
N LEU A 319 6.39 -22.56 -60.26
CA LEU A 319 5.37 -22.06 -61.20
C LEU A 319 6.08 -21.29 -62.31
N VAL A 320 5.81 -21.66 -63.57
CA VAL A 320 6.36 -21.00 -64.77
C VAL A 320 5.29 -20.98 -65.85
N ASN A 321 4.98 -19.79 -66.38
CA ASN A 321 4.31 -19.64 -67.66
C ASN A 321 5.36 -19.26 -68.73
N LYS A 322 5.18 -19.72 -69.97
CA LYS A 322 6.01 -19.34 -71.12
C LYS A 322 5.16 -19.09 -72.38
N VAL A 323 5.68 -18.24 -73.25
CA VAL A 323 5.32 -18.07 -74.66
C VAL A 323 6.65 -18.06 -75.45
N PRO A 324 6.77 -18.69 -76.63
CA PRO A 324 8.01 -18.78 -77.43
C PRO A 324 8.31 -17.45 -78.17
N VAL A 325 9.36 -17.22 -78.96
CA VAL A 325 10.22 -18.01 -79.89
C VAL A 325 11.72 -17.66 -79.56
N GLU A 326 12.85 -18.18 -80.08
CA GLU A 326 13.27 -18.77 -81.37
C GLU A 326 14.48 -19.73 -81.22
N ASP A 327 15.03 -20.25 -82.33
CA ASP A 327 15.97 -21.38 -82.42
C ASP A 327 17.44 -21.02 -82.67
N ASN A 328 18.40 -21.87 -82.20
CA ASN A 328 19.16 -22.79 -83.09
C ASN A 328 20.26 -23.66 -82.40
N HIS A 329 20.05 -24.99 -82.43
CA HIS A 329 20.98 -26.11 -82.74
C HIS A 329 22.39 -26.36 -82.12
N LYS A 330 22.60 -27.66 -81.78
CA LYS A 330 23.85 -28.51 -81.77
C LYS A 330 24.81 -28.35 -80.56
N SER A 331 24.96 -29.32 -79.62
CA SER A 331 25.53 -30.71 -79.67
C SER A 331 27.08 -30.75 -79.78
N ILE A 332 27.90 -31.43 -78.95
CA ILE A 332 28.00 -32.87 -78.52
C ILE A 332 28.89 -32.91 -77.22
N LEU A 333 28.51 -33.50 -76.06
CA LEU A 333 28.62 -34.90 -75.54
C LEU A 333 30.02 -35.35 -74.99
N GLY A 334 30.08 -35.88 -73.73
CA GLY A 334 31.26 -36.56 -73.09
C GLY A 334 31.59 -36.08 -71.64
N THR A 335 31.10 -36.67 -70.53
CA THR A 335 31.55 -37.89 -69.77
C THR A 335 32.75 -37.74 -68.78
N SER A 336 32.48 -37.33 -67.51
CA SER A 336 32.77 -37.97 -66.18
C SER A 336 34.13 -38.68 -65.83
N PRO A 337 34.48 -39.09 -64.56
CA PRO A 337 33.89 -38.87 -63.20
C PRO A 337 34.91 -38.69 -61.99
N LEU A 338 34.41 -38.72 -60.72
CA LEU A 338 35.07 -39.01 -59.39
C LEU A 338 36.09 -37.98 -58.78
N HIS A 339 36.00 -37.54 -57.49
CA HIS A 339 36.41 -38.11 -56.16
C HIS A 339 37.94 -38.15 -55.87
N SER A 340 38.49 -37.89 -54.67
CA SER A 340 37.99 -37.40 -53.34
C SER A 340 39.16 -37.02 -52.37
N ASP A 341 38.84 -36.59 -51.12
CA ASP A 341 39.66 -36.74 -49.86
C ASP A 341 40.89 -35.81 -49.58
N LEU A 342 41.40 -35.54 -48.35
CA LEU A 342 40.98 -35.69 -46.91
C LEU A 342 41.87 -34.79 -45.95
N GLN A 343 41.36 -34.41 -44.75
CA GLN A 343 42.07 -34.19 -43.42
C GLN A 343 43.21 -33.14 -43.26
N ASP A 344 43.71 -32.69 -42.06
CA ASP A 344 43.19 -32.52 -40.66
C ASP A 344 44.06 -31.47 -39.85
N ILE A 345 43.86 -31.29 -38.52
CA ILE A 345 44.45 -30.25 -37.62
C ILE A 345 45.35 -30.80 -36.47
N PRO A 346 46.10 -29.96 -35.71
CA PRO A 346 45.97 -29.85 -34.22
C PRO A 346 46.13 -28.40 -33.62
N GLU A 347 46.45 -28.22 -32.32
CA GLU A 347 46.35 -26.94 -31.54
C GLU A 347 47.64 -26.51 -30.71
N ASP A 348 47.56 -26.35 -29.37
CA ASP A 348 48.63 -26.11 -28.32
C ASP A 348 49.33 -24.71 -28.14
N ILE A 349 49.82 -24.21 -26.96
CA ILE A 349 49.65 -24.49 -25.49
C ILE A 349 50.11 -23.29 -24.55
N GLU A 350 49.46 -23.15 -23.36
CA GLU A 350 49.78 -22.48 -22.03
C GLU A 350 50.62 -21.16 -21.81
N MET A 351 51.20 -20.96 -20.59
CA MET A 351 51.35 -19.67 -19.84
C MET A 351 52.73 -19.45 -19.12
N ARG A 352 53.04 -18.22 -18.59
CA ARG A 352 53.39 -17.87 -17.15
C ARG A 352 54.31 -16.61 -16.87
N GLU A 353 53.97 -15.85 -15.81
CA GLU A 353 54.72 -14.94 -14.85
C GLU A 353 55.63 -13.68 -15.17
N THR A 354 55.39 -12.61 -14.37
CA THR A 354 56.30 -11.68 -13.60
C THR A 354 56.99 -10.36 -14.10
N THR A 355 56.94 -9.36 -13.16
CA THR A 355 57.90 -8.28 -12.75
C THR A 355 58.14 -6.94 -13.49
N ASP A 356 57.78 -5.85 -12.78
CA ASP A 356 58.50 -4.60 -12.40
C ASP A 356 59.32 -3.71 -13.37
N LEU A 357 59.04 -2.37 -13.35
CA LEU A 357 59.99 -1.30 -12.93
C LEU A 357 59.38 0.14 -12.98
N VAL A 358 59.99 1.09 -12.23
CA VAL A 358 59.59 2.50 -11.96
C VAL A 358 60.80 3.25 -11.32
N PRO A 359 60.82 4.61 -11.11
CA PRO A 359 59.86 5.69 -11.39
C PRO A 359 60.47 6.86 -12.23
N HIS A 360 59.85 8.07 -12.29
CA HIS A 360 60.44 9.35 -11.79
C HIS A 360 59.60 10.64 -12.05
N THR A 361 59.44 11.48 -10.98
CA THR A 361 59.33 12.98 -10.91
C THR A 361 58.29 13.76 -11.76
N ASN A 362 57.36 14.57 -11.19
CA ASN A 362 57.45 15.89 -10.47
C ASN A 362 57.45 17.11 -11.44
N LEU A 363 56.94 18.34 -11.15
CA LEU A 363 56.35 18.99 -9.93
C LEU A 363 55.52 20.27 -10.32
N HIS A 364 54.56 20.70 -9.48
CA HIS A 364 54.01 22.09 -9.24
C HIS A 364 53.60 23.06 -10.41
N SER A 365 52.91 24.21 -10.20
CA SER A 365 51.79 24.62 -9.28
C SER A 365 51.12 25.94 -9.77
N GLU A 366 50.03 26.37 -9.10
CA GLU A 366 49.48 27.76 -8.91
C GLU A 366 49.53 28.83 -10.04
N GLU A 367 48.38 29.33 -10.54
CA GLU A 367 47.57 30.50 -10.07
C GLU A 367 48.07 31.90 -10.50
N SER A 368 47.30 32.60 -11.36
CA SER A 368 47.06 34.06 -11.27
C SER A 368 45.95 34.54 -12.25
N VAL A 369 45.22 35.57 -11.83
CA VAL A 369 44.20 36.40 -12.53
C VAL A 369 44.75 37.86 -12.44
N PRO A 370 44.53 38.87 -13.33
CA PRO A 370 43.18 39.30 -13.74
C PRO A 370 42.98 40.10 -15.07
N ASP A 371 41.74 40.55 -15.30
CA ASP A 371 41.24 41.79 -15.99
C ASP A 371 41.67 42.10 -17.46
N GLU A 372 40.96 42.91 -18.28
CA GLU A 372 39.67 43.62 -18.19
C GLU A 372 38.99 43.81 -19.60
N ASP A 373 37.95 44.67 -19.66
CA ASP A 373 37.44 45.44 -20.83
C ASP A 373 36.54 44.86 -21.98
N ALA A 374 35.26 45.27 -21.90
CA ALA A 374 34.54 46.15 -22.85
C ALA A 374 34.21 45.77 -24.33
N ASN A 375 32.97 45.31 -24.53
CA ASN A 375 31.90 45.93 -25.35
C ASN A 375 32.09 46.44 -26.81
N SER A 376 31.11 46.06 -27.67
CA SER A 376 30.49 46.89 -28.76
C SER A 376 31.26 47.01 -30.12
N VAL A 377 30.68 47.32 -31.30
CA VAL A 377 29.26 47.45 -31.74
C VAL A 377 29.09 47.36 -33.30
N THR A 378 27.90 46.91 -33.75
CA THR A 378 27.20 47.00 -35.07
C THR A 378 27.88 47.07 -36.48
N SER A 379 27.38 46.18 -37.36
CA SER A 379 26.73 46.44 -38.69
C SER A 379 27.48 46.87 -39.98
N SER A 380 27.34 46.00 -41.00
CA SER A 380 26.94 46.25 -42.41
C SER A 380 27.65 47.27 -43.32
N ASN A 381 28.04 46.79 -44.52
CA ASN A 381 27.40 47.22 -45.78
C ASN A 381 27.58 46.17 -46.92
N MET A 382 27.04 46.45 -48.11
CA MET A 382 26.73 45.48 -49.20
C MET A 382 27.31 45.93 -50.57
N GLU A 383 27.06 45.15 -51.64
CA GLU A 383 27.36 45.37 -53.10
C GLU A 383 28.67 44.73 -53.62
N ILE A 384 28.81 44.21 -54.85
CA ILE A 384 27.88 43.79 -55.94
C ILE A 384 28.60 42.69 -56.81
N PRO A 385 27.90 41.78 -57.54
CA PRO A 385 28.51 40.60 -58.19
C PRO A 385 28.97 40.81 -59.66
N PRO A 386 29.75 39.88 -60.26
CA PRO A 386 29.15 38.83 -61.10
C PRO A 386 29.79 37.41 -60.97
N THR A 387 29.30 36.46 -61.78
CA THR A 387 29.69 35.02 -61.88
C THR A 387 30.48 34.79 -63.21
N PRO A 388 30.95 33.58 -63.67
CA PRO A 388 30.60 32.19 -63.25
C PRO A 388 31.70 31.07 -63.35
N ILE A 389 31.27 29.81 -63.09
CA ILE A 389 31.70 28.50 -63.71
C ILE A 389 33.21 28.18 -63.86
N GLU A 390 33.71 27.13 -63.17
CA GLU A 390 33.79 25.75 -63.69
C GLU A 390 34.08 24.69 -62.59
N ARG A 391 33.88 23.39 -62.89
CA ARG A 391 34.15 22.25 -61.99
C ARG A 391 34.62 21.02 -62.78
N LYS A 392 35.89 20.65 -62.64
CA LYS A 392 36.56 19.44 -63.18
C LYS A 392 37.60 18.96 -62.14
N SER A 393 37.99 17.69 -62.03
CA SER A 393 37.45 16.43 -62.57
C SER A 393 38.14 15.25 -61.87
N VAL A 394 37.41 14.17 -61.57
CA VAL A 394 38.01 12.85 -61.26
C VAL A 394 37.21 11.78 -62.01
N SER A 395 37.91 10.90 -62.74
CA SER A 395 37.34 9.93 -63.67
C SER A 395 37.02 8.58 -63.01
N LEU A 396 35.99 7.89 -63.54
CA LEU A 396 35.70 6.50 -63.19
C LEU A 396 36.53 5.53 -64.05
N THR A 397 37.13 4.53 -63.42
CA THR A 397 37.28 3.19 -64.01
C THR A 397 36.97 2.11 -62.94
N PRO A 398 36.32 0.98 -63.28
CA PRO A 398 35.77 0.07 -62.28
C PRO A 398 36.72 -1.07 -61.89
N ARG A 399 37.18 -1.11 -60.64
CA ARG A 399 37.68 -2.36 -60.03
C ARG A 399 36.50 -3.20 -59.52
N ILE A 400 36.12 -4.22 -60.30
CA ILE A 400 35.08 -5.18 -59.92
C ILE A 400 35.63 -6.11 -58.83
N ASN A 401 35.37 -5.78 -57.56
CA ASN A 401 35.61 -6.68 -56.44
C ASN A 401 34.28 -7.33 -56.05
N ARG A 402 34.05 -8.59 -56.47
CA ARG A 402 32.83 -9.35 -56.17
C ARG A 402 32.83 -9.83 -54.71
N GLN A 403 32.52 -8.92 -53.77
CA GLN A 403 32.00 -9.35 -52.47
C GLN A 403 30.48 -9.53 -52.58
N HIS A 404 29.99 -10.71 -52.20
CA HIS A 404 28.57 -11.01 -52.23
C HIS A 404 27.82 -10.08 -51.28
N SER A 405 27.00 -9.19 -51.83
CA SER A 405 26.02 -8.43 -51.06
C SER A 405 24.95 -9.38 -50.53
N ILE A 406 25.19 -9.96 -49.36
CA ILE A 406 24.15 -10.64 -48.58
C ILE A 406 23.12 -9.57 -48.24
N ILE A 407 22.04 -9.52 -49.01
CA ILE A 407 20.87 -8.72 -48.68
C ILE A 407 20.24 -9.40 -47.47
N GLU A 408 20.67 -8.99 -46.27
CA GLU A 408 20.04 -9.40 -45.02
C GLU A 408 18.63 -8.80 -45.01
N VAL A 409 17.67 -9.54 -45.58
CA VAL A 409 16.24 -9.22 -45.53
C VAL A 409 15.75 -9.44 -44.10
N ARG A 410 16.17 -8.55 -43.20
CA ARG A 410 15.52 -8.35 -41.90
C ARG A 410 14.04 -8.11 -42.23
N PRO A 411 13.12 -8.96 -41.75
CA PRO A 411 11.71 -8.81 -42.09
C PRO A 411 11.27 -7.42 -41.65
N SER A 412 10.81 -6.61 -42.61
CA SER A 412 10.62 -5.17 -42.43
C SER A 412 9.96 -4.85 -41.09
N HIS A 413 10.70 -4.18 -40.21
CA HIS A 413 10.16 -3.78 -38.90
C HIS A 413 9.04 -2.73 -39.02
N ARG A 414 8.84 -2.13 -40.21
CA ARG A 414 7.60 -1.49 -40.60
C ARG A 414 6.62 -2.51 -41.20
N SER A 415 5.39 -2.49 -40.69
CA SER A 415 4.23 -3.24 -41.20
C SER A 415 4.14 -4.76 -40.98
N LYS A 416 4.60 -5.27 -39.83
CA LYS A 416 3.80 -6.26 -39.06
C LYS A 416 3.68 -5.92 -37.57
N LYS A 417 3.19 -4.71 -37.29
CA LYS A 417 2.24 -4.49 -36.18
C LYS A 417 0.85 -5.04 -36.57
N LEU A 418 0.85 -6.22 -37.20
CA LEU A 418 -0.33 -6.89 -37.70
C LEU A 418 -1.06 -7.40 -36.46
N THR A 419 -2.12 -6.68 -36.09
CA THR A 419 -3.12 -7.20 -35.19
C THR A 419 -3.68 -8.46 -35.82
N SER A 420 -3.21 -9.61 -35.36
CA SER A 420 -4.06 -10.80 -35.36
C SER A 420 -5.40 -10.37 -34.76
N SER A 421 -6.50 -10.77 -35.39
CA SER A 421 -7.85 -10.65 -34.85
C SER A 421 -8.00 -11.61 -33.67
N GLU A 422 -7.21 -11.40 -32.62
CA GLU A 422 -7.34 -12.12 -31.37
C GLU A 422 -8.73 -11.82 -30.80
N ASN A 423 -9.42 -12.85 -30.33
CA ASN A 423 -10.76 -12.70 -29.78
C ASN A 423 -10.72 -11.82 -28.53
N ILE A 424 -11.84 -11.16 -28.20
CA ILE A 424 -11.94 -10.31 -26.99
C ILE A 424 -11.55 -11.12 -25.74
N LEU A 425 -11.95 -12.39 -25.69
CA LEU A 425 -11.57 -13.36 -24.66
C LEU A 425 -10.05 -13.56 -24.52
N THR A 426 -9.30 -13.60 -25.63
CA THR A 426 -7.82 -13.72 -25.58
C THR A 426 -7.13 -12.43 -25.16
N ASP A 427 -7.65 -11.26 -25.52
CA ASP A 427 -7.13 -9.98 -24.98
C ASP A 427 -7.41 -9.84 -23.47
N PHE A 428 -8.60 -10.29 -23.02
CA PHE A 428 -8.98 -10.35 -21.61
C PHE A 428 -8.03 -11.28 -20.83
N LEU A 429 -7.89 -12.54 -21.23
CA LEU A 429 -6.97 -13.50 -20.60
C LEU A 429 -5.50 -13.01 -20.61
N LEU A 430 -5.04 -12.35 -21.68
CA LEU A 430 -3.69 -11.79 -21.74
C LEU A 430 -3.47 -10.59 -20.80
N SER A 431 -4.54 -9.96 -20.29
CA SER A 431 -4.51 -8.87 -19.31
C SER A 431 -4.31 -9.39 -17.87
N PHE A 432 -4.78 -10.61 -17.57
CA PHE A 432 -4.51 -11.31 -16.29
C PHE A 432 -3.10 -11.92 -16.19
N SER A 433 -2.23 -11.71 -17.18
CA SER A 433 -0.86 -12.22 -17.17
C SER A 433 0.01 -11.52 -16.11
N PHE A 434 0.14 -12.10 -14.92
CA PHE A 434 0.96 -11.63 -13.79
C PHE A 434 2.33 -11.12 -14.23
N ARG A 435 3.03 -11.87 -15.08
CA ARG A 435 4.35 -11.50 -15.65
C ARG A 435 4.38 -10.12 -16.33
N LYS A 436 3.29 -9.73 -17.03
CA LYS A 436 3.19 -8.41 -17.67
C LYS A 436 2.92 -7.34 -16.63
N ASN A 437 2.06 -7.63 -15.66
CA ASN A 437 1.62 -6.70 -14.63
C ASN A 437 2.78 -6.37 -13.69
N THR A 438 3.52 -7.38 -13.21
CA THR A 438 4.80 -7.19 -12.52
C THR A 438 5.80 -6.39 -13.35
N ARG A 439 5.95 -6.69 -14.65
CA ARG A 439 6.87 -5.91 -15.51
C ARG A 439 6.41 -4.47 -15.70
N HIS A 440 5.11 -4.19 -15.72
CA HIS A 440 4.55 -2.84 -15.78
C HIS A 440 4.78 -2.08 -14.47
N ILE A 441 4.58 -2.73 -13.32
CA ILE A 441 4.87 -2.18 -11.99
C ILE A 441 6.36 -1.88 -11.81
N LEU A 442 7.25 -2.69 -12.39
CA LEU A 442 8.71 -2.52 -12.34
C LEU A 442 9.32 -1.72 -13.52
N ALA A 443 8.52 -1.22 -14.48
CA ALA A 443 9.05 -0.50 -15.65
C ALA A 443 9.46 0.94 -15.30
N ASP A 444 10.53 1.47 -15.89
CA ASP A 444 10.95 2.86 -15.67
C ASP A 444 9.85 3.89 -16.04
N GLY A 445 9.92 5.07 -15.42
CA GLY A 445 9.00 6.17 -15.71
C GLY A 445 9.33 6.87 -17.03
N SER A 446 8.32 7.42 -17.71
CA SER A 446 8.54 8.32 -18.84
C SER A 446 8.98 9.70 -18.35
N ALA A 447 9.79 10.42 -19.15
CA ALA A 447 10.23 11.79 -18.83
C ALA A 447 9.06 12.79 -18.58
N ASP A 448 7.88 12.48 -19.14
CA ASP A 448 6.63 13.21 -18.93
C ASP A 448 6.12 13.17 -17.47
N THR A 449 6.61 12.23 -16.65
CA THR A 449 6.20 11.99 -15.26
C THR A 449 6.69 13.09 -14.31
N LEU A 450 5.88 13.46 -13.30
CA LEU A 450 6.30 14.30 -12.18
C LEU A 450 6.97 13.40 -11.11
N PHE A 451 8.26 13.11 -11.28
CA PHE A 451 8.97 12.09 -10.50
C PHE A 451 9.00 12.37 -8.99
N CYS A 452 9.08 13.63 -8.57
CA CYS A 452 9.08 14.03 -7.16
C CYS A 452 7.83 13.59 -6.39
N LEU A 453 6.69 13.40 -7.07
CA LEU A 453 5.46 12.92 -6.46
C LEU A 453 5.56 11.45 -6.02
N ASN A 454 6.52 10.68 -6.56
CA ASN A 454 6.72 9.28 -6.20
C ASN A 454 7.28 9.16 -4.78
N GLY A 455 8.32 9.94 -4.44
CA GLY A 455 8.89 9.98 -3.10
C GLY A 455 7.86 10.46 -2.07
N ILE A 456 7.13 11.55 -2.36
CA ILE A 456 6.11 12.09 -1.45
C ILE A 456 5.07 11.01 -1.11
N ARG A 457 4.55 10.28 -2.10
CA ARG A 457 3.58 9.18 -1.87
C ARG A 457 4.10 8.09 -0.94
N VAL A 458 5.36 7.68 -1.12
CA VAL A 458 5.94 6.58 -0.31
C VAL A 458 6.21 7.05 1.12
N LEU A 459 6.66 8.29 1.31
CA LEU A 459 6.85 8.88 2.63
C LEU A 459 5.51 9.11 3.35
N SER A 460 4.50 9.65 2.65
CA SER A 460 3.17 9.88 3.23
C SER A 460 2.46 8.56 3.61
N ILE A 461 2.57 7.47 2.83
CA ILE A 461 1.97 6.19 3.25
C ILE A 461 2.76 5.53 4.40
N ALA A 462 4.08 5.65 4.43
CA ALA A 462 4.90 5.18 5.55
C ALA A 462 4.51 5.87 6.86
N TRP A 463 4.23 7.17 6.80
CA TRP A 463 3.73 7.96 7.93
C TRP A 463 2.31 7.54 8.33
N ILE A 464 1.37 7.35 7.38
CA ILE A 464 0.01 6.85 7.65
C ILE A 464 0.04 5.49 8.36
N VAL A 465 0.87 4.55 7.90
CA VAL A 465 0.97 3.23 8.55
C VAL A 465 1.50 3.35 9.99
N LEU A 466 2.50 4.21 10.24
CA LEU A 466 3.04 4.42 11.59
C LEU A 466 2.00 5.01 12.55
N GLY A 467 1.29 6.05 12.12
CA GLY A 467 0.24 6.69 12.91
C GLY A 467 -0.96 5.77 13.16
N ASN A 468 -1.30 4.89 12.22
CA ASN A 468 -2.38 3.92 12.41
C ASN A 468 -1.98 2.75 13.32
N VAL A 469 -0.73 2.25 13.25
CA VAL A 469 -0.23 1.22 14.19
C VAL A 469 -0.29 1.73 15.63
N TYR A 470 0.29 2.91 15.90
CA TYR A 470 0.18 3.51 17.23
C TYR A 470 -1.26 3.88 17.59
N GLY A 471 -2.03 4.41 16.64
CA GLY A 471 -3.42 4.82 16.85
C GLY A 471 -4.31 3.67 17.34
N THR A 472 -4.19 2.48 16.76
CA THR A 472 -4.91 1.29 17.24
C THR A 472 -4.52 0.94 18.67
N MET A 473 -3.22 0.95 19.01
CA MET A 473 -2.74 0.66 20.37
C MET A 473 -3.13 1.74 21.41
N PHE A 474 -3.25 3.01 21.02
CA PHE A 474 -3.62 4.11 21.91
C PHE A 474 -5.14 4.21 22.16
N TRP A 475 -5.94 3.92 21.15
CA TRP A 475 -7.40 4.05 21.20
C TRP A 475 -8.14 2.81 21.72
N ASN A 476 -7.45 1.68 21.84
CA ASN A 476 -7.90 0.45 22.46
C ASN A 476 -6.95 0.15 23.65
N PRO A 477 -7.12 0.81 24.81
CA PRO A 477 -6.18 0.73 25.94
C PRO A 477 -5.99 -0.70 26.48
N ASP A 478 -7.02 -1.52 26.29
CA ASP A 478 -7.11 -2.93 26.63
C ASP A 478 -6.16 -3.85 25.84
N ILE A 479 -5.41 -3.31 24.87
CA ILE A 479 -4.33 -4.00 24.11
C ILE A 479 -2.99 -3.94 24.83
N VAL A 480 -2.79 -3.00 25.75
CA VAL A 480 -1.44 -2.57 26.20
C VAL A 480 -1.29 -2.67 27.73
N ASP A 481 -0.47 -3.62 28.21
CA ASP A 481 -0.26 -3.85 29.66
C ASP A 481 0.32 -2.64 30.39
N ASN A 482 1.07 -1.79 29.69
CA ASN A 482 1.67 -0.59 30.25
C ASN A 482 1.07 0.69 29.68
N TYR A 483 -0.27 0.73 29.49
CA TYR A 483 -0.99 1.83 28.82
C TYR A 483 -0.63 3.25 29.31
N LEU A 484 -0.31 3.44 30.60
CA LEU A 484 0.19 4.72 31.12
C LEU A 484 1.47 5.20 30.39
N SER A 485 2.32 4.28 29.97
CA SER A 485 3.51 4.55 29.16
C SER A 485 3.16 5.00 27.74
N ALA A 486 2.07 4.48 27.15
CA ALA A 486 1.55 4.96 25.87
C ALA A 486 1.10 6.42 25.98
N VAL A 487 0.40 6.77 27.07
CA VAL A 487 -0.03 8.15 27.36
C VAL A 487 1.19 9.05 27.61
N LYS A 488 2.16 8.64 28.43
CA LYS A 488 3.41 9.42 28.62
C LYS A 488 4.21 9.59 27.32
N MET A 489 4.15 8.62 26.41
CA MET A 489 4.82 8.72 25.11
C MET A 489 4.23 9.84 24.23
N THR A 490 2.92 10.16 24.30
CA THR A 490 2.34 11.30 23.56
C THR A 490 2.85 12.66 24.05
N GLN A 491 3.43 12.73 25.25
CA GLN A 491 4.02 13.95 25.81
C GLN A 491 5.43 14.22 25.27
N THR A 492 6.04 13.28 24.54
CA THR A 492 7.41 13.40 24.01
C THR A 492 7.45 14.18 22.69
N LEU A 493 8.60 14.83 22.40
CA LEU A 493 8.75 15.69 21.22
C LEU A 493 8.63 14.91 19.90
N TRP A 494 9.27 13.75 19.79
CA TRP A 494 9.26 12.95 18.55
C TRP A 494 7.87 12.39 18.25
N MET A 495 7.06 12.12 19.28
CA MET A 495 5.74 11.52 19.12
C MET A 495 4.71 12.47 18.51
N GLN A 496 4.93 13.80 18.59
CA GLN A 496 4.06 14.78 17.92
C GLN A 496 3.97 14.54 16.41
N MET A 497 5.07 14.08 15.80
CA MET A 497 5.09 13.67 14.39
C MET A 497 4.15 12.48 14.13
N VAL A 498 4.15 11.47 15.01
CA VAL A 498 3.27 10.29 14.88
C VAL A 498 1.80 10.66 15.10
N ILE A 499 1.51 11.53 16.08
CA ILE A 499 0.15 12.01 16.37
C ILE A 499 -0.41 12.83 15.19
N ASN A 500 0.39 13.73 14.61
CA ASN A 500 -0.05 14.61 13.51
C ASN A 500 -0.03 13.95 12.12
N THR A 501 -0.05 12.62 12.05
CA THR A 501 -0.18 11.79 10.82
C THR A 501 -1.35 12.22 9.91
N THR A 502 -2.35 12.91 10.44
CA THR A 502 -3.49 13.44 9.65
C THR A 502 -3.09 14.39 8.51
N LEU A 503 -1.89 15.01 8.59
CA LEU A 503 -1.28 15.84 7.54
C LEU A 503 -0.71 15.01 6.37
N ALA A 504 -0.41 13.73 6.59
CA ALA A 504 -0.04 12.81 5.51
C ALA A 504 -1.21 12.59 4.54
N ALA A 505 -2.46 12.57 5.02
CA ALA A 505 -3.65 12.51 4.17
C ALA A 505 -3.85 13.80 3.36
N ASP A 506 -3.59 14.97 3.97
CA ASP A 506 -3.60 16.27 3.26
C ASP A 506 -2.59 16.30 2.11
N SER A 507 -1.44 15.65 2.29
CA SER A 507 -0.45 15.44 1.22
C SER A 507 -1.03 14.69 0.02
N PHE A 508 -1.82 13.63 0.25
CA PHE A 508 -2.47 12.88 -0.83
C PHE A 508 -3.58 13.68 -1.53
N PHE A 509 -4.31 14.55 -0.84
CA PHE A 509 -5.30 15.45 -1.48
C PHE A 509 -4.63 16.46 -2.42
N VAL A 510 -3.51 17.09 -2.03
CA VAL A 510 -2.71 17.97 -2.92
C VAL A 510 -2.27 17.20 -4.17
N LEU A 511 -1.68 16.01 -3.99
CA LEU A 511 -1.21 15.16 -5.08
C LEU A 511 -2.32 14.77 -6.06
N SER A 512 -3.52 14.48 -5.55
CA SER A 512 -4.70 14.12 -6.36
C SER A 512 -5.17 15.30 -7.20
N GLY A 513 -5.33 16.49 -6.59
CA GLY A 513 -5.69 17.72 -7.29
C GLY A 513 -4.68 18.12 -8.37
N THR A 514 -3.38 18.11 -8.03
CA THR A 514 -2.31 18.46 -8.98
C THR A 514 -2.25 17.53 -10.17
N LEU A 515 -2.38 16.21 -9.97
CA LEU A 515 -2.40 15.26 -11.07
C LEU A 515 -3.72 15.30 -11.86
N GLY A 516 -4.85 15.59 -11.22
CA GLY A 516 -6.12 15.81 -11.90
C GLY A 516 -6.04 16.97 -12.89
N ALA A 517 -5.67 18.15 -12.40
CA ALA A 517 -5.53 19.36 -13.22
C ALA A 517 -4.45 19.21 -14.30
N TYR A 518 -3.22 18.81 -13.94
CA TYR A 518 -2.11 18.72 -14.89
C TYR A 518 -2.40 17.78 -16.06
N ASN A 519 -2.99 16.60 -15.81
CA ASN A 519 -3.32 15.66 -16.88
C ASN A 519 -4.52 16.12 -17.71
N PHE A 520 -5.55 16.72 -17.10
CA PHE A 520 -6.70 17.27 -17.83
C PHE A 520 -6.28 18.36 -18.82
N LEU A 521 -5.49 19.33 -18.35
CA LEU A 521 -4.96 20.42 -19.17
C LEU A 521 -4.08 19.88 -20.32
N LYS A 522 -3.19 18.93 -20.03
CA LYS A 522 -2.31 18.29 -21.03
C LYS A 522 -3.08 17.53 -22.12
N ILE A 523 -4.20 16.90 -21.77
CA ILE A 523 -5.09 16.23 -22.75
C ILE A 523 -5.78 17.26 -23.64
N LYS A 524 -6.35 18.33 -23.07
CA LYS A 524 -7.08 19.35 -23.84
C LYS A 524 -6.16 20.17 -24.76
N THR A 525 -4.93 20.44 -24.34
CA THR A 525 -3.91 21.10 -25.18
C THR A 525 -3.42 20.21 -26.31
N LYS A 526 -3.15 18.91 -26.06
CA LYS A 526 -2.82 17.96 -27.15
C LYS A 526 -3.96 17.74 -28.15
N ALA A 527 -5.19 18.15 -27.81
CA ALA A 527 -6.34 18.18 -28.71
C ALA A 527 -6.56 19.54 -29.42
N GLY A 528 -5.61 20.48 -29.33
CA GLY A 528 -5.66 21.79 -30.01
C GLY A 528 -6.61 22.83 -29.39
N LYS A 529 -7.32 22.50 -28.29
CA LYS A 529 -8.41 23.33 -27.74
C LYS A 529 -7.96 24.47 -26.80
N HIS A 530 -6.70 24.88 -26.82
CA HIS A 530 -6.08 25.73 -25.79
C HIS A 530 -6.72 27.14 -25.61
N LYS A 531 -7.42 27.67 -26.63
CA LYS A 531 -8.07 29.00 -26.57
C LYS A 531 -9.58 28.97 -26.88
N GLN A 532 -10.27 27.87 -26.57
CA GLN A 532 -11.72 27.80 -26.72
C GLN A 532 -12.42 28.50 -25.53
N THR A 533 -13.20 29.55 -25.77
CA THR A 533 -13.94 30.30 -24.73
C THR A 533 -15.21 29.60 -24.24
N ASP A 534 -15.84 28.76 -25.07
CA ASP A 534 -17.10 28.09 -24.74
C ASP A 534 -16.92 26.90 -23.79
N TRP A 535 -17.42 27.01 -22.55
CA TRP A 535 -17.36 25.92 -21.56
C TRP A 535 -17.93 24.59 -22.08
N ARG A 536 -19.04 24.62 -22.84
CA ARG A 536 -19.66 23.45 -23.48
C ARG A 536 -18.76 22.75 -24.52
N LYS A 537 -17.78 23.47 -25.11
CA LYS A 537 -16.81 22.94 -26.08
C LYS A 537 -15.49 22.54 -25.41
N ILE A 538 -15.15 23.15 -24.26
CA ILE A 538 -14.03 22.74 -23.39
C ILE A 538 -14.30 21.35 -22.82
N MET A 539 -15.47 21.11 -22.23
CA MET A 539 -15.83 19.80 -21.66
C MET A 539 -17.29 19.43 -21.96
N SER A 540 -17.47 18.36 -22.74
CA SER A 540 -18.77 17.74 -22.97
C SER A 540 -19.15 16.80 -21.82
N LEU A 541 -20.45 16.69 -21.50
CA LEU A 541 -20.99 15.72 -20.55
C LEU A 541 -20.54 14.28 -20.85
N LYS A 542 -20.41 13.92 -22.15
CA LYS A 542 -19.90 12.60 -22.56
C LYS A 542 -18.42 12.41 -22.20
N GLU A 543 -17.58 13.42 -22.38
CA GLU A 543 -16.17 13.37 -21.96
C GLU A 543 -16.05 13.26 -20.44
N TYR A 544 -16.86 14.03 -19.70
CA TYR A 544 -16.87 14.02 -18.24
C TYR A 544 -17.31 12.66 -17.67
N PHE A 545 -18.39 12.08 -18.20
CA PHE A 545 -18.84 10.73 -17.86
C PHE A 545 -17.73 9.68 -18.09
N PHE A 546 -17.05 9.71 -19.25
CA PHE A 546 -15.93 8.80 -19.50
C PHE A 546 -14.74 9.01 -18.55
N MET A 547 -14.50 10.22 -18.04
CA MET A 547 -13.48 10.44 -17.00
C MET A 547 -13.87 9.86 -15.64
N ILE A 548 -15.15 9.92 -15.26
CA ILE A 548 -15.66 9.25 -14.05
C ILE A 548 -15.52 7.74 -14.18
N VAL A 549 -16.02 7.16 -15.28
CA VAL A 549 -15.93 5.71 -15.54
C VAL A 549 -14.47 5.23 -15.54
N HIS A 550 -13.55 6.00 -16.13
CA HIS A 550 -12.11 5.71 -16.09
C HIS A 550 -11.51 5.73 -14.66
N ARG A 551 -11.96 6.65 -13.79
CA ARG A 551 -11.51 6.69 -12.39
C ARG A 551 -12.09 5.51 -11.60
N LEU A 552 -13.37 5.18 -11.82
CA LEU A 552 -14.04 4.02 -11.22
C LEU A 552 -13.38 2.69 -11.62
N ILE A 553 -13.14 2.44 -12.91
CA ILE A 553 -12.49 1.19 -13.39
C ILE A 553 -11.10 0.99 -12.77
N ARG A 554 -10.42 2.07 -12.40
CA ARG A 554 -9.12 2.00 -11.73
C ARG A 554 -9.22 1.73 -10.22
N ILE A 555 -10.10 2.44 -9.52
CA ILE A 555 -10.23 2.41 -8.06
C ILE A 555 -11.06 1.20 -7.61
N PHE A 556 -12.23 1.03 -8.20
CA PHE A 556 -13.28 0.14 -7.69
C PHE A 556 -12.87 -1.34 -7.61
N PRO A 557 -12.11 -1.95 -8.55
CA PRO A 557 -11.81 -3.38 -8.47
C PRO A 557 -11.03 -3.81 -7.22
N CYS A 558 -10.03 -3.02 -6.79
CA CYS A 558 -9.30 -3.32 -5.55
C CYS A 558 -10.13 -2.96 -4.31
N TYR A 559 -10.96 -1.93 -4.39
CA TYR A 559 -11.85 -1.52 -3.31
C TYR A 559 -12.99 -2.52 -3.07
N ALA A 560 -13.52 -3.15 -4.13
CA ALA A 560 -14.49 -4.23 -4.03
C ALA A 560 -13.91 -5.47 -3.34
N VAL A 561 -12.65 -5.85 -3.66
CA VAL A 561 -11.94 -6.90 -2.94
C VAL A 561 -11.73 -6.54 -1.46
N LEU A 562 -11.42 -5.28 -1.14
CA LEU A 562 -11.32 -4.82 0.24
C LEU A 562 -12.67 -4.93 0.99
N LEU A 563 -13.77 -4.55 0.35
CA LEU A 563 -15.11 -4.65 0.93
C LEU A 563 -15.52 -6.11 1.14
N MET A 564 -15.21 -7.01 0.20
CA MET A 564 -15.45 -8.46 0.37
C MET A 564 -14.63 -9.05 1.51
N LEU A 565 -13.37 -8.61 1.68
CA LEU A 565 -12.54 -8.98 2.83
C LEU A 565 -13.20 -8.52 4.13
N GLY A 566 -13.43 -7.21 4.29
CA GLY A 566 -13.96 -6.62 5.52
C GLY A 566 -15.40 -7.00 5.88
N THR A 567 -16.23 -7.42 4.91
CA THR A 567 -17.61 -7.87 5.20
C THR A 567 -17.71 -9.35 5.52
N ASN A 568 -17.06 -10.23 4.74
CA ASN A 568 -17.41 -11.66 4.73
C ASN A 568 -16.25 -12.60 5.06
N LEU A 569 -14.99 -12.17 4.88
CA LEU A 569 -13.83 -13.00 5.21
C LEU A 569 -13.23 -12.64 6.56
N MET A 570 -13.31 -11.37 6.97
CA MET A 570 -12.67 -10.85 8.17
C MET A 570 -12.98 -11.61 9.47
N PRO A 571 -14.20 -12.12 9.74
CA PRO A 571 -14.46 -12.95 10.92
C PRO A 571 -13.62 -14.23 11.03
N PHE A 572 -13.03 -14.68 9.91
CA PHE A 572 -12.28 -15.94 9.78
C PHE A 572 -10.79 -15.72 9.49
N MET A 573 -10.30 -14.47 9.59
CA MET A 573 -8.90 -14.12 9.30
C MET A 573 -7.96 -14.22 10.52
N GLY A 574 -8.49 -14.59 11.68
CA GLY A 574 -7.77 -14.72 12.95
C GLY A 574 -8.63 -15.45 13.99
N ASP A 575 -8.00 -15.82 15.10
CA ASP A 575 -8.58 -16.35 16.32
C ASP A 575 -7.93 -15.60 17.50
N GLY A 576 -8.57 -15.56 18.68
CA GLY A 576 -7.97 -14.99 19.89
C GLY A 576 -8.96 -14.36 20.87
N PRO A 577 -8.50 -13.96 22.07
CA PRO A 577 -9.34 -13.46 23.17
C PRO A 577 -9.92 -12.06 22.93
N ARG A 578 -9.47 -11.35 21.88
CA ARG A 578 -9.97 -10.02 21.51
C ARG A 578 -10.88 -10.04 20.27
N TRP A 579 -10.95 -11.17 19.58
CA TRP A 579 -11.55 -11.28 18.25
C TRP A 579 -13.06 -10.98 18.24
N SER A 580 -13.75 -11.12 19.38
CA SER A 580 -15.15 -10.71 19.54
C SER A 580 -15.40 -9.23 19.23
N HIS A 581 -14.42 -8.34 19.47
CA HIS A 581 -14.54 -6.92 19.14
C HIS A 581 -14.58 -6.70 17.61
N GLU A 582 -13.68 -7.32 16.87
CA GLU A 582 -13.66 -7.19 15.41
C GLU A 582 -14.87 -7.86 14.75
N ILE A 583 -15.38 -8.95 15.33
CA ILE A 583 -16.67 -9.54 14.92
C ILE A 583 -17.84 -8.56 15.08
N GLU A 584 -17.82 -7.65 16.06
CA GLU A 584 -18.81 -6.58 16.20
C GLU A 584 -18.62 -5.46 15.15
N ASN A 585 -17.38 -5.03 14.91
CA ASN A 585 -17.04 -4.10 13.82
C ASN A 585 -17.51 -4.64 12.44
N VAL A 586 -17.37 -5.95 12.19
CA VAL A 586 -17.87 -6.60 10.97
C VAL A 586 -19.40 -6.61 10.89
N LYS A 587 -20.15 -6.73 11.99
CA LYS A 587 -21.63 -6.62 11.97
C LYS A 587 -22.06 -5.22 11.50
N ILE A 588 -21.39 -4.17 12.00
CA ILE A 588 -21.61 -2.78 11.56
C ILE A 588 -21.32 -2.65 10.06
N CYS A 589 -20.19 -3.22 9.57
CA CYS A 589 -19.90 -3.19 8.14
C CYS A 589 -20.91 -4.00 7.29
N LYS A 590 -21.31 -5.22 7.70
CA LYS A 590 -22.32 -6.04 7.01
C LYS A 590 -23.66 -5.29 6.87
N LYS A 591 -23.98 -4.31 7.74
CA LYS A 591 -25.14 -3.39 7.61
C LYS A 591 -24.87 -2.23 6.63
N ASN A 592 -23.73 -1.56 6.73
CA ASN A 592 -23.48 -0.26 6.09
C ASN A 592 -22.59 -0.26 4.82
N TRP A 593 -22.07 -1.42 4.37
CA TRP A 593 -21.14 -1.57 3.22
C TRP A 593 -21.57 -0.88 1.91
N TRP A 594 -22.87 -0.74 1.66
CA TRP A 594 -23.41 -0.12 0.44
C TRP A 594 -23.05 1.38 0.34
N THR A 595 -22.86 2.06 1.49
CA THR A 595 -22.44 3.47 1.54
C THR A 595 -21.02 3.67 1.00
N ASN A 596 -20.14 2.68 1.17
CA ASN A 596 -18.78 2.66 0.65
C ASN A 596 -18.77 2.53 -0.87
N VAL A 597 -19.65 1.70 -1.45
CA VAL A 597 -19.79 1.52 -2.91
C VAL A 597 -20.25 2.81 -3.59
N LEU A 598 -21.13 3.56 -2.93
CA LEU A 598 -21.60 4.87 -3.40
C LEU A 598 -20.64 6.04 -3.10
N PHE A 599 -19.53 5.80 -2.37
CA PHE A 599 -18.60 6.82 -1.89
C PHE A 599 -19.28 7.92 -1.04
N ILE A 600 -20.22 7.54 -0.17
CA ILE A 600 -20.96 8.44 0.75
C ILE A 600 -20.87 8.03 2.23
N ASN A 601 -20.00 7.06 2.58
CA ASN A 601 -19.85 6.58 3.95
C ASN A 601 -19.40 7.67 4.94
N ASN A 602 -18.65 8.68 4.49
CA ASN A 602 -18.33 9.88 5.27
C ASN A 602 -19.52 10.85 5.50
N LEU A 603 -20.64 10.66 4.80
CA LEU A 603 -21.80 11.55 4.84
C LEU A 603 -23.03 10.94 5.53
N TYR A 604 -23.31 9.65 5.31
CA TYR A 604 -24.53 8.99 5.79
C TYR A 604 -24.57 8.78 7.31
N ASP A 605 -23.62 8.02 7.84
CA ASP A 605 -23.52 7.65 9.26
C ASP A 605 -22.02 7.55 9.60
N PRO A 606 -21.41 8.64 10.11
CA PRO A 606 -19.97 8.72 10.33
C PRO A 606 -19.46 7.80 11.44
N ASP A 607 -20.30 7.51 12.43
CA ASP A 607 -19.90 6.76 13.61
C ASP A 607 -20.01 5.24 13.35
N ASN A 608 -20.97 4.81 12.54
CA ASN A 608 -21.14 3.42 12.11
C ASN A 608 -20.56 3.15 10.70
N MET A 609 -19.41 3.74 10.35
CA MET A 609 -18.78 3.56 9.04
C MET A 609 -18.18 2.16 8.84
N CYS A 610 -18.54 1.48 7.74
CA CYS A 610 -17.74 0.32 7.30
C CYS A 610 -16.34 0.80 6.87
N LEU A 611 -15.29 0.14 7.37
CA LEU A 611 -13.87 0.39 7.08
C LEU A 611 -13.51 1.90 7.19
N PRO A 612 -13.38 2.44 8.42
CA PRO A 612 -13.30 3.90 8.67
C PRO A 612 -12.27 4.66 7.84
N HIS A 613 -11.09 4.09 7.56
CA HIS A 613 -10.03 4.71 6.75
C HIS A 613 -10.46 5.08 5.32
N THR A 614 -11.50 4.44 4.80
CA THR A 614 -12.00 4.67 3.44
C THR A 614 -12.69 6.03 3.26
N TYR A 615 -12.92 6.79 4.34
CA TYR A 615 -13.38 8.19 4.29
C TYR A 615 -12.54 9.08 3.36
N TYR A 616 -11.22 8.86 3.31
CA TYR A 616 -10.30 9.57 2.41
C TYR A 616 -10.67 9.33 0.94
N LEU A 617 -11.03 8.09 0.59
CA LEU A 617 -11.37 7.69 -0.78
C LEU A 617 -12.74 8.26 -1.20
N ALA A 618 -13.68 8.36 -0.26
CA ALA A 618 -14.94 9.06 -0.48
C ALA A 618 -14.72 10.55 -0.75
N ASN A 619 -13.97 11.24 0.12
CA ASN A 619 -13.59 12.64 -0.06
C ASN A 619 -12.86 12.87 -1.40
N ASP A 620 -11.86 12.05 -1.76
CA ASP A 620 -11.11 12.15 -3.01
C ASP A 620 -11.99 11.96 -4.26
N PHE A 621 -12.98 11.06 -4.21
CA PHE A 621 -13.94 10.87 -5.30
C PHE A 621 -14.95 12.03 -5.40
N GLN A 622 -15.46 12.52 -4.26
CA GLN A 622 -16.33 13.69 -4.17
C GLN A 622 -15.62 14.95 -4.71
N PHE A 623 -14.35 15.18 -4.34
CA PHE A 623 -13.55 16.29 -4.86
C PHE A 623 -13.23 16.15 -6.35
N PHE A 624 -13.08 14.93 -6.88
CA PHE A 624 -12.95 14.73 -8.32
C PHE A 624 -14.22 15.11 -9.10
N ILE A 625 -15.39 14.80 -8.56
CA ILE A 625 -16.69 15.20 -9.14
C ILE A 625 -16.86 16.72 -9.12
N MET A 626 -16.35 17.40 -8.08
CA MET A 626 -16.44 18.87 -7.96
C MET A 626 -15.31 19.62 -8.71
N ALA A 627 -14.18 18.97 -9.01
CA ALA A 627 -13.02 19.58 -9.68
C ALA A 627 -13.33 20.37 -10.98
N PRO A 628 -14.25 19.96 -11.87
CA PRO A 628 -14.68 20.74 -13.02
C PRO A 628 -15.05 22.19 -12.72
N LEU A 629 -15.67 22.46 -11.56
CA LEU A 629 -16.14 23.77 -11.14
C LEU A 629 -14.98 24.78 -10.97
N VAL A 630 -13.78 24.30 -10.67
CA VAL A 630 -12.56 25.11 -10.57
C VAL A 630 -11.72 25.01 -11.85
N MET A 631 -11.60 23.82 -12.44
CA MET A 631 -10.77 23.60 -13.65
C MET A 631 -11.30 24.31 -14.90
N ILE A 632 -12.63 24.43 -15.09
CA ILE A 632 -13.18 25.14 -16.26
C ILE A 632 -12.92 26.66 -16.14
N PRO A 633 -13.21 27.34 -15.01
CA PRO A 633 -12.85 28.76 -14.84
C PRO A 633 -11.35 29.05 -14.94
N LEU A 634 -10.47 28.17 -14.41
CA LEU A 634 -9.01 28.30 -14.56
C LEU A 634 -8.58 28.36 -16.05
N LEU A 635 -9.24 27.59 -16.92
CA LEU A 635 -8.98 27.59 -18.36
C LEU A 635 -9.50 28.85 -19.09
N ILE A 636 -10.65 29.38 -18.70
CA ILE A 636 -11.31 30.50 -19.41
C ILE A 636 -10.78 31.86 -18.90
N LYS A 637 -10.68 32.04 -17.59
CA LYS A 637 -10.23 33.27 -16.91
C LYS A 637 -9.50 32.87 -15.62
N PRO A 638 -8.15 32.73 -15.60
CA PRO A 638 -7.43 32.22 -14.43
C PRO A 638 -7.72 33.00 -13.14
N ARG A 639 -7.94 34.33 -13.21
CA ARG A 639 -8.36 35.16 -12.06
C ARG A 639 -9.64 34.63 -11.39
N LEU A 640 -10.62 34.17 -12.16
CA LEU A 640 -11.87 33.58 -11.62
C LEU A 640 -11.62 32.19 -11.01
N GLY A 641 -10.78 31.37 -11.66
CA GLY A 641 -10.37 30.07 -11.12
C GLY A 641 -9.63 30.17 -9.78
N PHE A 642 -8.70 31.12 -9.66
CA PHE A 642 -8.00 31.40 -8.39
C PHE A 642 -8.91 32.04 -7.34
N ALA A 643 -9.88 32.88 -7.73
CA ALA A 643 -10.89 33.40 -6.81
C ALA A 643 -11.77 32.28 -6.22
N LEU A 644 -12.16 31.28 -7.03
CA LEU A 644 -12.88 30.10 -6.55
C LEU A 644 -12.04 29.22 -5.63
N ILE A 645 -10.73 29.06 -5.89
CA ILE A 645 -9.81 28.38 -4.96
C ILE A 645 -9.76 29.13 -3.62
N GLY A 646 -9.64 30.46 -3.65
CA GLY A 646 -9.69 31.30 -2.45
C GLY A 646 -10.99 31.16 -1.68
N MET A 647 -12.14 31.16 -2.37
CA MET A 647 -13.46 30.96 -1.78
C MET A 647 -13.63 29.60 -1.09
N PHE A 648 -13.15 28.51 -1.70
CA PHE A 648 -13.20 27.18 -1.05
C PHE A 648 -12.24 27.07 0.14
N LEU A 649 -11.10 27.79 0.11
CA LEU A 649 -10.18 27.87 1.25
C LEU A 649 -10.75 28.67 2.42
N THR A 650 -11.34 29.85 2.17
CA THR A 650 -11.99 30.64 3.23
C THR A 650 -13.20 29.91 3.80
N LEU A 651 -13.99 29.22 2.97
CA LEU A 651 -15.11 28.40 3.44
C LEU A 651 -14.64 27.23 4.33
N GLN A 652 -13.57 26.52 3.95
CA GLN A 652 -12.97 25.48 4.82
C GLN A 652 -12.54 26.09 6.16
N ILE A 653 -11.81 27.21 6.15
CA ILE A 653 -11.27 27.83 7.37
C ILE A 653 -12.41 28.28 8.31
N VAL A 654 -13.43 28.96 7.78
CA VAL A 654 -14.58 29.44 8.57
C VAL A 654 -15.37 28.28 9.16
N VAL A 655 -15.71 27.26 8.35
CA VAL A 655 -16.50 26.10 8.82
C VAL A 655 -15.75 25.29 9.87
N VAL A 656 -14.45 25.02 9.67
CA VAL A 656 -13.65 24.29 10.68
C VAL A 656 -13.46 25.11 11.95
N SER A 657 -13.26 26.43 11.85
CA SER A 657 -13.10 27.27 13.05
C SER A 657 -14.38 27.29 13.89
N VAL A 658 -15.53 27.57 13.27
CA VAL A 658 -16.83 27.68 13.98
C VAL A 658 -17.24 26.35 14.61
N LEU A 659 -17.05 25.22 13.91
CA LEU A 659 -17.36 23.90 14.47
C LEU A 659 -16.41 23.52 15.60
N ASN A 660 -15.10 23.75 15.46
CA ASN A 660 -14.13 23.27 16.43
C ASN A 660 -14.05 24.14 17.69
N GLU A 661 -14.47 25.41 17.63
CA GLU A 661 -14.53 26.29 18.80
C GLU A 661 -15.51 25.77 19.86
N GLY A 662 -16.64 25.18 19.44
CA GLY A 662 -17.60 24.52 20.33
C GLY A 662 -17.19 23.11 20.80
N ILE A 663 -16.40 22.37 20.00
CA ILE A 663 -16.07 20.96 20.25
C ILE A 663 -14.71 20.78 20.98
N ASN A 664 -13.79 21.75 20.84
CA ASN A 664 -12.37 21.69 21.26
C ASN A 664 -11.68 20.37 20.84
N GLY A 665 -11.94 19.93 19.61
CA GLY A 665 -11.49 18.65 19.07
C GLY A 665 -10.08 18.69 18.50
N ASN A 666 -9.30 17.65 18.81
CA ASN A 666 -7.98 17.39 18.24
C ASN A 666 -7.79 15.88 18.01
N VAL A 667 -6.64 15.48 17.47
CA VAL A 667 -6.36 14.07 17.11
C VAL A 667 -6.31 13.12 18.33
N LEU A 668 -5.98 13.62 19.52
CA LEU A 668 -6.01 12.85 20.77
C LEU A 668 -7.41 12.79 21.42
N LYS A 669 -8.38 13.54 20.88
CA LYS A 669 -9.80 13.55 21.31
C LYS A 669 -10.73 12.85 20.30
N LEU A 670 -10.16 12.14 19.31
CA LEU A 670 -10.84 11.59 18.13
C LEU A 670 -12.05 10.69 18.43
N ARG A 671 -11.99 9.82 19.46
CA ARG A 671 -13.13 8.97 19.89
C ARG A 671 -13.82 9.48 21.18
N LEU A 672 -13.51 10.69 21.64
CA LEU A 672 -13.99 11.22 22.93
C LEU A 672 -15.05 12.31 22.75
N ASN A 673 -14.91 13.12 21.70
CA ASN A 673 -15.87 14.16 21.31
C ASN A 673 -16.34 13.92 19.87
N GLU A 674 -17.36 14.65 19.42
CA GLU A 674 -17.93 14.62 18.05
C GLU A 674 -16.95 15.06 16.92
N TYR A 675 -15.66 15.26 17.24
CA TYR A 675 -14.63 15.68 16.28
C TYR A 675 -14.47 14.68 15.12
N TRP A 676 -14.60 13.37 15.35
CA TRP A 676 -14.58 12.37 14.28
C TRP A 676 -15.72 12.61 13.27
N SER A 677 -16.96 12.67 13.76
CA SER A 677 -18.17 12.68 12.95
C SER A 677 -18.51 14.06 12.37
N LEU A 678 -18.14 15.17 13.03
CA LEU A 678 -18.42 16.53 12.56
C LEU A 678 -17.27 17.22 11.83
N ILE A 679 -16.00 16.85 12.07
CA ILE A 679 -14.85 17.60 11.49
C ILE A 679 -13.90 16.68 10.71
N TYR A 680 -13.49 15.55 11.29
CA TYR A 680 -12.35 14.78 10.79
C TYR A 680 -12.60 14.14 9.43
N VAL A 681 -13.74 13.46 9.26
CA VAL A 681 -14.06 12.69 8.04
C VAL A 681 -14.70 13.53 6.93
N LYS A 682 -15.22 14.71 7.25
CA LYS A 682 -16.14 15.46 6.40
C LYS A 682 -15.42 16.19 5.24
N PRO A 683 -16.05 16.32 4.05
CA PRO A 683 -15.40 16.89 2.88
C PRO A 683 -15.05 18.38 3.03
N TYR A 684 -15.83 19.15 3.80
CA TYR A 684 -15.60 20.58 3.99
C TYR A 684 -14.31 20.91 4.75
N SER A 685 -13.78 20.00 5.59
CA SER A 685 -12.51 20.23 6.29
C SER A 685 -11.27 20.00 5.42
N ARG A 686 -11.43 19.49 4.18
CA ARG A 686 -10.32 19.12 3.28
C ARG A 686 -10.40 19.69 1.85
N ILE A 687 -11.54 20.25 1.44
CA ILE A 687 -11.76 20.69 0.05
C ILE A 687 -10.77 21.77 -0.42
N GLY A 688 -10.39 22.70 0.45
CA GLY A 688 -9.41 23.76 0.16
C GLY A 688 -8.02 23.21 -0.13
N VAL A 689 -7.59 22.16 0.59
CA VAL A 689 -6.32 21.45 0.36
C VAL A 689 -6.27 20.85 -1.06
N TYR A 690 -7.36 20.21 -1.49
CA TYR A 690 -7.47 19.70 -2.85
C TYR A 690 -7.48 20.84 -3.91
N CYS A 691 -8.14 21.96 -3.61
CA CYS A 691 -8.17 23.16 -4.46
C CYS A 691 -6.78 23.82 -4.62
N ILE A 692 -5.94 23.84 -3.57
CA ILE A 692 -4.52 24.22 -3.69
C ILE A 692 -3.81 23.30 -4.69
N GLY A 693 -4.05 21.98 -4.59
CA GLY A 693 -3.55 20.99 -5.54
C GLY A 693 -3.95 21.28 -6.99
N LEU A 694 -5.22 21.64 -7.25
CA LEU A 694 -5.70 22.04 -8.59
C LEU A 694 -4.95 23.28 -9.11
N GLY A 695 -4.77 24.31 -8.28
CA GLY A 695 -4.03 25.52 -8.62
C GLY A 695 -2.56 25.23 -8.99
N LEU A 696 -1.88 24.40 -8.21
CA LEU A 696 -0.52 23.93 -8.51
C LEU A 696 -0.45 23.17 -9.84
N GLY A 697 -1.43 22.29 -10.13
CA GLY A 697 -1.49 21.56 -11.39
C GLY A 697 -1.68 22.46 -12.62
N TYR A 698 -2.41 23.58 -12.46
CA TYR A 698 -2.52 24.62 -13.49
C TYR A 698 -1.22 25.38 -13.69
N LEU A 699 -0.54 25.81 -12.62
CA LEU A 699 0.76 26.50 -12.71
C LEU A 699 1.82 25.60 -13.35
N LEU A 700 1.95 24.35 -12.92
CA LEU A 700 2.89 23.38 -13.50
C LEU A 700 2.63 23.08 -14.98
N PHE A 701 1.39 23.25 -15.44
CA PHE A 701 1.05 23.15 -16.85
C PHE A 701 1.42 24.43 -17.62
N ASN A 702 0.91 25.59 -17.20
CA ASN A 702 1.06 26.85 -17.93
C ASN A 702 2.52 27.35 -17.99
N CYS A 703 3.33 27.01 -17.00
CA CYS A 703 4.75 27.40 -16.93
C CYS A 703 5.70 26.42 -17.67
N ASP A 704 5.16 25.35 -18.27
CA ASP A 704 5.88 24.23 -18.93
C ASP A 704 7.12 23.70 -18.17
N ARG A 705 7.09 23.79 -16.84
CA ARG A 705 8.23 23.53 -15.92
C ARG A 705 9.47 24.43 -16.10
N GLN A 706 9.41 25.49 -16.92
CA GLN A 706 10.58 26.34 -17.25
C GLN A 706 10.72 27.61 -16.40
N MET A 707 9.73 27.95 -15.55
CA MET A 707 9.81 29.15 -14.70
C MET A 707 10.98 29.08 -13.70
N LYS A 708 11.82 30.12 -13.71
CA LYS A 708 12.95 30.30 -12.80
C LYS A 708 12.72 31.54 -11.93
N PHE A 709 12.73 31.38 -10.61
CA PHE A 709 12.67 32.51 -9.68
C PHE A 709 14.04 33.15 -9.43
N ARG A 710 14.05 34.44 -9.01
CA ARG A 710 15.23 35.13 -8.47
C ARG A 710 15.72 34.39 -7.21
N LYS A 711 17.04 34.18 -7.07
CA LYS A 711 17.66 33.38 -5.98
C LYS A 711 17.09 33.71 -4.59
N MET A 712 16.92 34.98 -4.25
CA MET A 712 16.36 35.42 -2.96
C MET A 712 14.95 34.87 -2.71
N PHE A 713 14.02 35.02 -3.65
CA PHE A 713 12.65 34.51 -3.53
C PHE A 713 12.63 32.98 -3.44
N LEU A 714 13.51 32.30 -4.19
CA LEU A 714 13.66 30.85 -4.11
C LEU A 714 14.10 30.41 -2.70
N TYR A 715 15.13 31.06 -2.12
CA TYR A 715 15.59 30.74 -0.76
C TYR A 715 14.56 31.07 0.31
N CYS A 716 13.89 32.23 0.26
CA CYS A 716 12.82 32.56 1.20
C CYS A 716 11.68 31.55 1.14
N GLY A 717 11.24 31.16 -0.06
CA GLY A 717 10.20 30.13 -0.23
C GLY A 717 10.62 28.77 0.33
N TRP A 718 11.89 28.36 0.16
CA TRP A 718 12.43 27.15 0.78
C TRP A 718 12.48 27.24 2.31
N ILE A 719 12.96 28.35 2.87
CA ILE A 719 13.00 28.55 4.34
C ILE A 719 11.59 28.48 4.92
N VAL A 720 10.64 29.24 4.38
CA VAL A 720 9.23 29.24 4.84
C VAL A 720 8.61 27.85 4.71
N SER A 721 8.84 27.14 3.60
CA SER A 721 8.28 25.81 3.40
C SER A 721 8.89 24.76 4.32
N CYS A 722 10.20 24.82 4.59
CA CYS A 722 10.85 23.94 5.55
C CYS A 722 10.38 24.24 6.98
N VAL A 723 10.28 25.51 7.37
CA VAL A 723 9.74 25.90 8.69
C VAL A 723 8.32 25.38 8.86
N ILE A 724 7.43 25.56 7.88
CA ILE A 724 6.06 25.03 7.98
C ILE A 724 6.06 23.49 8.06
N LEU A 725 6.75 22.78 7.14
CA LEU A 725 6.71 21.32 7.10
C LEU A 725 7.38 20.65 8.32
N PHE A 726 8.40 21.26 8.92
CA PHE A 726 9.08 20.71 10.09
C PHE A 726 8.55 21.22 11.43
N LEU A 727 8.00 22.44 11.54
CA LEU A 727 7.50 22.98 12.81
C LEU A 727 6.03 22.65 13.04
N LEU A 728 5.18 22.67 12.00
CA LEU A 728 3.72 22.56 12.15
C LEU A 728 3.28 21.30 12.93
N PRO A 729 3.80 20.08 12.67
CA PRO A 729 3.43 18.89 13.45
C PRO A 729 3.77 19.01 14.95
N TYR A 730 4.79 19.80 15.29
CA TYR A 730 5.32 19.92 16.65
C TYR A 730 4.69 21.08 17.43
N ILE A 731 3.84 21.93 16.84
CA ILE A 731 3.12 22.99 17.59
C ILE A 731 2.25 22.36 18.69
N THR A 732 1.66 21.20 18.42
CA THR A 732 0.89 20.40 19.40
C THR A 732 1.70 19.94 20.62
N TYR A 733 3.04 20.00 20.59
CA TYR A 733 3.89 19.79 21.78
C TYR A 733 3.55 20.77 22.92
N LEU A 734 3.08 21.98 22.58
CA LEU A 734 2.73 23.01 23.56
C LEU A 734 1.46 22.66 24.35
N GLU A 735 0.51 21.96 23.72
CA GLU A 735 -0.63 21.31 24.41
C GLU A 735 -0.14 20.05 25.13
N ASN A 736 0.48 19.11 24.40
CA ASN A 736 0.61 17.70 24.80
C ASN A 736 1.71 17.38 25.84
N ARG A 737 2.70 18.25 26.03
CA ARG A 737 3.82 17.98 26.98
C ARG A 737 3.35 17.86 28.43
N GLU A 738 4.21 17.29 29.28
CA GLU A 738 4.03 17.34 30.74
C GLU A 738 4.02 18.81 31.22
N GLY A 739 3.04 19.19 32.05
CA GLY A 739 2.78 20.59 32.40
C GLY A 739 2.31 21.47 31.22
N GLY A 740 1.83 20.88 30.13
CA GLY A 740 1.19 21.59 29.01
C GLY A 740 -0.13 22.23 29.43
N GLN A 741 -0.41 23.44 28.91
CA GLN A 741 -1.70 24.09 29.14
C GLN A 741 -2.70 23.60 28.09
N GLN A 742 -3.88 23.17 28.54
CA GLN A 742 -4.98 22.81 27.66
C GLN A 742 -5.33 23.99 26.75
N TRP A 743 -5.39 23.75 25.44
CA TRP A 743 -5.75 24.80 24.48
C TRP A 743 -7.22 25.19 24.62
N THR A 744 -7.49 26.49 24.53
CA THR A 744 -8.87 27.00 24.46
C THR A 744 -9.52 26.56 23.15
N GLY A 745 -10.87 26.49 23.11
CA GLY A 745 -11.59 26.12 21.89
C GLY A 745 -11.16 26.94 20.67
N THR A 746 -10.95 28.25 20.84
CA THR A 746 -10.44 29.17 19.82
C THR A 746 -9.01 28.84 19.37
N GLN A 747 -8.10 28.46 20.28
CA GLN A 747 -6.72 28.06 19.93
C GLN A 747 -6.72 26.77 19.08
N THR A 748 -7.45 25.76 19.52
CA THR A 748 -7.59 24.48 18.80
C THR A 748 -8.31 24.65 17.46
N ALA A 749 -9.31 25.54 17.40
CA ALA A 749 -9.99 25.93 16.17
C ALA A 749 -9.04 26.58 15.15
N ILE A 750 -8.21 27.54 15.59
CA ILE A 750 -7.18 28.17 14.74
C ILE A 750 -6.18 27.14 14.22
N TYR A 751 -5.67 26.24 15.08
CA TYR A 751 -4.73 25.21 14.64
C TYR A 751 -5.36 24.26 13.60
N GLU A 752 -6.56 23.72 13.87
CA GLU A 752 -7.23 22.78 12.96
C GLU A 752 -7.65 23.41 11.62
N ALA A 753 -8.07 24.68 11.63
CA ALA A 753 -8.47 25.39 10.42
C ALA A 753 -7.28 25.80 9.53
N PHE A 754 -6.18 26.28 10.11
CA PHE A 754 -5.04 26.85 9.35
C PHE A 754 -3.90 25.86 9.07
N SER A 755 -3.73 24.80 9.87
CA SER A 755 -2.66 23.80 9.68
C SER A 755 -2.72 23.13 8.30
N ARG A 756 -3.90 22.65 7.90
CA ARG A 756 -4.08 21.88 6.66
C ARG A 756 -3.80 22.72 5.39
N PRO A 757 -4.33 23.95 5.26
CA PRO A 757 -3.92 24.87 4.20
C PRO A 757 -2.43 25.24 4.23
N ALA A 758 -1.84 25.49 5.40
CA ALA A 758 -0.42 25.84 5.51
C ALA A 758 0.49 24.70 5.02
N TRP A 759 0.24 23.47 5.49
CA TRP A 759 0.91 22.26 5.02
C TRP A 759 0.77 22.09 3.49
N ALA A 760 -0.45 22.27 2.98
CA ALA A 760 -0.74 22.13 1.55
C ALA A 760 0.01 23.15 0.68
N LEU A 761 0.13 24.40 1.12
CA LEU A 761 0.90 25.44 0.44
C LEU A 761 2.40 25.16 0.46
N ALA A 762 2.95 24.79 1.62
CA ALA A 762 4.38 24.47 1.77
C ALA A 762 4.79 23.24 0.93
N LEU A 763 3.99 22.17 0.98
CA LEU A 763 4.19 20.99 0.13
C LEU A 763 4.06 21.34 -1.36
N SER A 764 3.13 22.23 -1.72
CA SER A 764 2.96 22.69 -3.10
C SER A 764 4.17 23.46 -3.63
N TRP A 765 4.81 24.28 -2.79
CA TRP A 765 6.06 24.96 -3.14
C TRP A 765 7.22 23.97 -3.36
N VAL A 766 7.36 22.97 -2.49
CA VAL A 766 8.34 21.89 -2.65
C VAL A 766 8.11 21.13 -3.96
N ILE A 767 6.85 20.76 -4.26
CA ILE A 767 6.49 20.10 -5.53
C ILE A 767 6.82 20.99 -6.73
N PHE A 768 6.51 22.29 -6.67
CA PHE A 768 6.80 23.24 -7.74
C PHE A 768 8.30 23.32 -8.03
N CYS A 769 9.12 23.60 -7.01
CA CYS A 769 10.56 23.72 -7.16
C CYS A 769 11.22 22.41 -7.63
N CYS A 770 10.75 21.26 -7.13
CA CYS A 770 11.23 19.96 -7.62
C CYS A 770 10.84 19.71 -9.09
N SER A 771 9.69 20.21 -9.54
CA SER A 771 9.20 20.04 -10.91
C SER A 771 9.87 20.97 -11.92
N THR A 772 10.30 22.18 -11.51
CA THR A 772 11.04 23.14 -12.35
C THR A 772 12.56 22.93 -12.34
N GLY A 773 13.04 21.85 -11.72
CA GLY A 773 14.48 21.58 -11.56
C GLY A 773 15.18 22.44 -10.50
N GLN A 774 14.48 23.38 -9.85
CA GLN A 774 14.99 24.19 -8.72
C GLN A 774 14.98 23.43 -7.37
N GLY A 775 14.84 22.10 -7.40
CA GLY A 775 14.68 21.21 -6.24
C GLY A 775 15.96 20.86 -5.46
N ALA A 776 17.14 21.26 -5.95
CA ALA A 776 18.44 20.97 -5.34
C ALA A 776 18.61 19.49 -4.89
N PHE A 777 18.85 19.24 -3.60
CA PHE A 777 18.93 17.89 -3.03
C PHE A 777 17.56 17.21 -2.91
N VAL A 778 16.55 17.92 -2.40
CA VAL A 778 15.19 17.41 -2.15
C VAL A 778 14.56 16.85 -3.44
N GLY A 779 14.73 17.56 -4.56
CA GLY A 779 14.25 17.13 -5.88
C GLY A 779 14.95 15.86 -6.38
N LYS A 780 16.23 15.66 -6.09
CA LYS A 780 16.97 14.43 -6.42
C LYS A 780 16.51 13.25 -5.56
N PHE A 781 16.31 13.47 -4.26
CA PHE A 781 15.83 12.47 -3.32
C PHE A 781 14.40 12.01 -3.65
N LEU A 782 13.43 12.94 -3.72
CA LEU A 782 12.03 12.62 -3.98
C LEU A 782 11.78 12.00 -5.37
N SER A 783 12.66 12.25 -6.33
CA SER A 783 12.59 11.68 -7.69
C SER A 783 13.32 10.35 -7.85
N TRP A 784 13.87 9.77 -6.78
CA TRP A 784 14.72 8.58 -6.85
C TRP A 784 13.95 7.34 -7.34
N ASN A 785 14.51 6.63 -8.34
CA ASN A 785 13.90 5.47 -8.98
C ASN A 785 13.47 4.34 -8.01
N VAL A 786 14.01 4.27 -6.80
CA VAL A 786 13.58 3.30 -5.76
C VAL A 786 12.12 3.52 -5.35
N PHE A 787 11.65 4.77 -5.34
CA PHE A 787 10.25 5.08 -5.04
C PHE A 787 9.28 4.75 -6.20
N LEU A 788 9.78 4.48 -7.41
CA LEU A 788 8.96 4.34 -8.61
C LEU A 788 8.15 3.03 -8.70
N PRO A 789 8.66 1.84 -8.29
CA PRO A 789 7.81 0.67 -8.11
C PRO A 789 6.91 0.80 -6.86
N LEU A 790 7.44 1.36 -5.77
CA LEU A 790 6.72 1.49 -4.49
C LEU A 790 5.48 2.40 -4.62
N CYS A 791 5.59 3.56 -5.29
CA CYS A 791 4.49 4.51 -5.44
C CYS A 791 3.33 4.00 -6.32
N ARG A 792 3.57 2.95 -7.12
CA ARG A 792 2.53 2.24 -7.90
C ARG A 792 1.77 1.22 -7.06
N ILE A 793 2.37 0.75 -5.97
CA ILE A 793 1.79 -0.24 -5.04
C ILE A 793 1.12 0.46 -3.85
N THR A 794 1.52 1.70 -3.51
CA THR A 794 0.98 2.53 -2.42
C THR A 794 -0.55 2.58 -2.32
N TYR A 795 -1.30 2.50 -3.43
CA TYR A 795 -2.77 2.43 -3.36
C TYR A 795 -3.28 1.15 -2.70
N GLY A 796 -2.71 -0.01 -3.05
CA GLY A 796 -3.02 -1.28 -2.40
C GLY A 796 -2.59 -1.30 -0.92
N VAL A 797 -1.47 -0.62 -0.58
CA VAL A 797 -1.03 -0.45 0.82
C VAL A 797 -2.05 0.38 1.58
N PHE A 798 -2.50 1.51 1.02
CA PHE A 798 -3.54 2.34 1.63
C PHE A 798 -4.84 1.56 1.90
N LEU A 799 -5.27 0.71 0.98
CA LEU A 799 -6.45 -0.13 1.19
C LEU A 799 -6.25 -1.18 2.30
N LEU A 800 -5.16 -1.97 2.23
CA LEU A 800 -5.00 -3.19 3.02
C LEU A 800 -4.41 -2.99 4.42
N HIS A 801 -3.61 -1.93 4.65
CA HIS A 801 -2.85 -1.83 5.91
C HIS A 801 -3.72 -1.85 7.18
N PRO A 802 -4.94 -1.26 7.25
CA PRO A 802 -5.73 -1.32 8.49
C PRO A 802 -6.33 -2.70 8.73
N ILE A 803 -6.70 -3.44 7.67
CA ILE A 803 -7.12 -4.84 7.82
C ILE A 803 -5.95 -5.66 8.36
N LEU A 804 -4.72 -5.46 7.87
CA LEU A 804 -3.56 -6.17 8.40
C LEU A 804 -3.24 -5.79 9.86
N ILE A 805 -3.35 -4.50 10.21
CA ILE A 805 -3.18 -4.00 11.59
C ILE A 805 -4.23 -4.65 12.52
N HIS A 806 -5.52 -4.59 12.18
CA HIS A 806 -6.59 -5.20 12.98
C HIS A 806 -6.43 -6.73 13.07
N VAL A 807 -6.14 -7.43 11.96
CA VAL A 807 -5.93 -8.88 11.97
C VAL A 807 -4.78 -9.27 12.89
N VAL A 808 -3.63 -8.58 12.83
CA VAL A 808 -2.45 -8.94 13.65
C VAL A 808 -2.61 -8.55 15.11
N ILE A 809 -3.26 -7.42 15.41
CA ILE A 809 -3.36 -6.92 16.79
C ILE A 809 -4.56 -7.53 17.53
N GLU A 810 -5.73 -7.68 16.90
CA GLU A 810 -6.92 -8.25 17.57
C GLU A 810 -6.93 -9.80 17.57
N SER A 811 -6.00 -10.46 16.87
CA SER A 811 -5.68 -11.89 17.07
C SER A 811 -4.52 -12.12 18.06
N ALA A 812 -3.99 -11.06 18.67
CA ALA A 812 -2.95 -11.20 19.70
C ALA A 812 -3.52 -11.96 20.92
N HIS A 813 -2.86 -13.05 21.29
CA HIS A 813 -3.24 -13.89 22.43
C HIS A 813 -2.73 -13.34 23.77
N ASN A 814 -1.76 -12.43 23.73
CA ASN A 814 -1.22 -11.68 24.87
C ASN A 814 -1.26 -10.19 24.54
N ASN A 815 -1.28 -9.34 25.57
CA ASN A 815 -1.20 -7.90 25.42
C ASN A 815 0.21 -7.46 24.97
N PHE A 816 0.32 -6.26 24.42
CA PHE A 816 1.60 -5.67 24.00
C PHE A 816 2.21 -4.84 25.15
N TYR A 817 3.51 -5.01 25.40
CA TYR A 817 4.26 -4.10 26.28
C TYR A 817 4.88 -2.96 25.46
N LEU A 818 4.16 -1.84 25.36
CA LEU A 818 4.50 -0.76 24.45
C LEU A 818 5.79 -0.03 24.89
N ASN A 819 6.78 -0.08 24.02
CA ASN A 819 8.03 0.66 24.10
C ASN A 819 8.48 1.04 22.67
N LEU A 820 9.50 1.89 22.53
CA LEU A 820 9.96 2.35 21.21
C LEU A 820 10.41 1.19 20.30
N GLY A 821 11.14 0.21 20.85
CA GLY A 821 11.62 -0.95 20.10
C GLY A 821 10.46 -1.81 19.58
N GLU A 822 9.47 -2.10 20.43
CA GLU A 822 8.28 -2.86 20.04
C GLU A 822 7.42 -2.12 19.00
N LEU A 823 7.21 -0.81 19.20
CA LEU A 823 6.49 0.01 18.21
C LEU A 823 7.19 0.01 16.85
N VAL A 824 8.53 0.13 16.82
CA VAL A 824 9.33 0.11 15.59
C VAL A 824 9.34 -1.29 14.95
N TYR A 825 9.46 -2.36 15.74
CA TYR A 825 9.40 -3.74 15.26
C TYR A 825 8.04 -4.05 14.61
N THR A 826 6.95 -3.85 15.35
CA THR A 826 5.57 -4.07 14.88
C THR A 826 5.25 -3.18 13.66
N TYR A 827 5.68 -1.91 13.66
CA TYR A 827 5.56 -1.03 12.48
C TYR A 827 6.28 -1.57 11.25
N ILE A 828 7.55 -1.96 11.37
CA ILE A 828 8.35 -2.45 10.22
C ILE A 828 7.75 -3.74 9.67
N ALA A 829 7.34 -4.68 10.53
CA ALA A 829 6.68 -5.92 10.14
C ALA A 829 5.39 -5.64 9.34
N LEU A 830 4.49 -4.83 9.90
CA LEU A 830 3.20 -4.50 9.28
C LEU A 830 3.39 -3.68 7.98
N PHE A 831 4.37 -2.78 7.91
CA PHE A 831 4.67 -2.01 6.71
C PHE A 831 5.20 -2.88 5.57
N VAL A 832 6.14 -3.79 5.84
CA VAL A 832 6.69 -4.72 4.84
C VAL A 832 5.64 -5.71 4.35
N CYS A 833 4.88 -6.31 5.27
CA CYS A 833 3.79 -7.23 4.92
C CYS A 833 2.67 -6.54 4.13
N SER A 834 2.30 -5.30 4.49
CA SER A 834 1.35 -4.49 3.71
C SER A 834 1.81 -4.27 2.26
N TYR A 835 3.10 -3.97 2.05
CA TYR A 835 3.67 -3.83 0.70
C TYR A 835 3.68 -5.15 -0.09
N GLY A 836 3.91 -6.29 0.58
CA GLY A 836 3.82 -7.63 -0.02
C GLY A 836 2.41 -7.97 -0.50
N LEU A 837 1.41 -7.84 0.37
CA LEU A 837 0.01 -8.10 0.04
C LEU A 837 -0.53 -7.11 -1.02
N ALA A 838 -0.17 -5.83 -0.92
CA ALA A 838 -0.53 -4.83 -1.91
C ALA A 838 0.07 -5.11 -3.29
N PHE A 839 1.30 -5.63 -3.37
CA PHE A 839 1.90 -6.02 -4.66
C PHE A 839 1.11 -7.14 -5.34
N LEU A 840 0.60 -8.12 -4.59
CA LEU A 840 -0.28 -9.17 -5.10
C LEU A 840 -1.62 -8.59 -5.58
N LEU A 841 -2.29 -7.79 -4.75
CA LEU A 841 -3.57 -7.14 -5.08
C LEU A 841 -3.47 -6.31 -6.37
N ILE A 842 -2.46 -5.44 -6.49
CA ILE A 842 -2.29 -4.55 -7.65
C ILE A 842 -1.89 -5.34 -8.91
N SER A 843 -1.12 -6.43 -8.78
CA SER A 843 -0.71 -7.28 -9.91
C SER A 843 -1.84 -8.17 -10.45
N CYS A 844 -2.71 -8.65 -9.57
CA CYS A 844 -3.79 -9.59 -9.88
C CYS A 844 -5.16 -8.93 -10.09
N VAL A 845 -5.35 -7.67 -9.66
CA VAL A 845 -6.64 -6.95 -9.72
C VAL A 845 -6.55 -5.62 -10.48
N GLU A 846 -5.87 -4.56 -9.99
CA GLU A 846 -5.84 -3.26 -10.71
C GLU A 846 -5.27 -3.40 -12.13
N CYS A 847 -4.09 -4.02 -12.27
CA CYS A 847 -3.40 -4.10 -13.56
C CYS A 847 -4.22 -4.81 -14.67
N PRO A 848 -4.86 -5.98 -14.42
CA PRO A 848 -5.74 -6.60 -15.42
C PRO A 848 -6.90 -5.72 -15.89
N PHE A 849 -7.63 -5.06 -14.98
CA PHE A 849 -8.78 -4.21 -15.37
C PHE A 849 -8.33 -2.98 -16.16
N VAL A 850 -7.26 -2.31 -15.75
CA VAL A 850 -6.68 -1.15 -16.47
C VAL A 850 -6.13 -1.57 -17.85
N ALA A 851 -5.47 -2.74 -17.94
CA ALA A 851 -4.99 -3.28 -19.21
C ALA A 851 -6.14 -3.61 -20.17
N PHE A 852 -7.19 -4.27 -19.69
CA PHE A 852 -8.37 -4.64 -20.47
C PHE A 852 -9.12 -3.40 -20.97
N GLU A 853 -9.33 -2.39 -20.12
CA GLU A 853 -9.93 -1.11 -20.52
C GLU A 853 -9.10 -0.38 -21.59
N SER A 854 -7.77 -0.49 -21.54
CA SER A 854 -6.90 0.03 -22.61
C SER A 854 -7.11 -0.68 -23.95
N HIS A 855 -7.30 -2.01 -23.94
CA HIS A 855 -7.61 -2.78 -25.15
C HIS A 855 -8.99 -2.42 -25.72
N ILE A 856 -10.01 -2.27 -24.88
CA ILE A 856 -11.35 -1.81 -25.29
C ILE A 856 -11.26 -0.41 -25.94
N ARG A 857 -10.58 0.55 -25.30
CA ARG A 857 -10.44 1.91 -25.82
C ARG A 857 -9.67 1.96 -27.15
N LEU A 858 -8.73 1.05 -27.40
CA LEU A 858 -8.05 0.90 -28.68
C LEU A 858 -8.97 0.30 -29.76
N ARG A 859 -9.74 -0.75 -29.44
CA ARG A 859 -10.74 -1.35 -30.35
C ARG A 859 -11.82 -0.35 -30.75
N PHE A 860 -12.37 0.39 -29.79
CA PHE A 860 -13.39 1.42 -30.05
C PHE A 860 -12.86 2.54 -30.94
N LYS A 861 -11.62 3.01 -30.73
CA LYS A 861 -10.97 3.99 -31.62
C LYS A 861 -10.81 3.46 -33.05
N LYS A 862 -10.40 2.20 -33.21
CA LYS A 862 -10.27 1.56 -34.53
C LYS A 862 -11.61 1.49 -35.26
N TRP A 863 -12.65 1.00 -34.61
CA TRP A 863 -14.02 0.96 -35.15
C TRP A 863 -14.57 2.35 -35.51
N MET A 864 -14.32 3.36 -34.69
CA MET A 864 -14.67 4.75 -35.00
C MET A 864 -13.91 5.32 -36.21
N SER A 865 -12.63 4.96 -36.41
CA SER A 865 -11.90 5.34 -37.63
C SER A 865 -12.37 4.57 -38.86
N GLU A 866 -12.77 3.31 -38.71
CA GLU A 866 -13.28 2.48 -39.81
C GLU A 866 -14.65 2.97 -40.28
N ARG A 867 -15.58 3.30 -39.35
CA ARG A 867 -16.82 4.00 -39.69
C ARG A 867 -16.57 5.36 -40.35
N LYS A 868 -15.67 6.18 -39.80
CA LYS A 868 -15.35 7.48 -40.41
C LYS A 868 -14.77 7.37 -41.82
N LEU A 869 -14.02 6.30 -42.11
CA LEU A 869 -13.52 6.04 -43.45
C LEU A 869 -14.65 5.58 -44.39
N HIS A 870 -15.57 4.73 -43.89
CA HIS A 870 -16.73 4.28 -44.65
C HIS A 870 -17.69 5.45 -45.01
N ASN A 871 -17.97 6.33 -44.05
CA ASN A 871 -18.74 7.58 -44.23
C ASN A 871 -17.94 8.72 -44.94
N LEU A 872 -16.83 8.38 -45.60
CA LEU A 872 -16.05 9.22 -46.51
C LEU A 872 -15.75 8.49 -47.84
N LEU A 873 -16.37 7.33 -48.05
CA LEU A 873 -16.32 6.49 -49.24
C LEU A 873 -17.74 6.25 -49.80
N GLU A 874 -18.74 6.28 -48.92
CA GLU A 874 -20.11 6.77 -49.19
C GLU A 874 -20.11 8.30 -49.35
#